data_AF-A0AAU1BQP5-F1
#
_entry.id   AF-A0AAU1BQP5-F1
#
_cell.length_a   1.000
_cell.length_b   1.000
_cell.length_c   1.000
_cell.angle_alpha   90.00
_cell.angle_beta   90.00
_cell.angle_gamma   90.00
#
_symmetry.space_group_name_H-M   'P 1'
#
loop_
_entity.id
_entity.type
_entity.pdbx_description
1 polymer ?
#
loop_
_entity_poly.entity_id
_entity_poly.type
_entity_poly.pdbx_seq_one_letter_code
_entity_poly.pdbx_strand_id
1 'polypeptide(L)'
;MAPGQAGGACIGGAQEAGQARDGLRFVIVQDRPTAWACPQRHPARGAGLRHVRLRRPWQGRPVRAKPRTGRSDQPPTARGRKGVQGRGELRDQPPTSRSRTTTHRAGFGAKPQPHLSPIPDGFREGVGWGQKGSRAEPRGFGARQGLLPARTRGGPRGGTDRHTQRRTREALMDLLIRNARVIDGTGTPSYPADVGITDGRIAAIRKPGEPPLSDTGPRTRTLDAHGLALSPGFIDMHAHSDLALLRDPDHSAKAAQGVTLEVLGQDGLSYAPVDDRTLGEVRRAITGWNGDGSDIDFDWRTVGEYLDRLDRGIAVNAAYLIPQGTVRMHAVGWDDRPATPQQLDHMRELVAQGMEEGAVGMSSGLTYTPGMYATDSELTELCRVVARYDGYYCPHHRSYGAGALEAYEEMMRLTRDAGCSLHLAHATMNFGVNKGRAPELLTLLDDALASGADISLDTYPYTPGCTTLVAMLPSWASEGGPEAILARLRDDDTAERVRHHMEVVGADGCHGVPIDWSTIEISGVSDPGLTDCVGKTVAEAAAQRGEAPWTTARRLLVDDGLGSTILQHVGHEENVRAIMRHPVHTGGSDGILQGDKPHPRAYGTFPHYLGHYTRELGILSIEETVAHLTSRPAARLRLPDRGLVREGYRADLVLFDPDTVAAGSTFEAPRTLPVGIPYVLIDGKFVIEDGRRTDVLAGRSVRRTPGVR
;
A
#
# COMPACT_ATOMS: atom_id res chain seq x y z
N MET A 1 61.38 -32.20 8.11
CA MET A 1 60.98 -33.25 9.07
C MET A 1 59.87 -34.06 8.44
N ALA A 2 59.88 -35.38 8.62
CA ALA A 2 58.99 -36.31 7.92
C ALA A 2 57.61 -36.47 8.62
N PRO A 3 56.60 -37.05 7.95
CA PRO A 3 55.18 -37.03 8.36
C PRO A 3 54.61 -38.42 8.72
N GLY A 4 53.29 -38.52 8.89
CA GLY A 4 52.51 -39.77 8.86
C GLY A 4 51.39 -39.80 9.91
N GLN A 5 50.36 -40.65 9.84
CA GLN A 5 49.81 -41.55 8.81
C GLN A 5 48.35 -41.86 9.27
N ALA A 6 47.31 -41.82 8.42
CA ALA A 6 46.83 -42.87 7.49
C ALA A 6 46.19 -44.12 8.14
N GLY A 7 45.07 -44.60 7.56
CA GLY A 7 44.45 -45.91 7.82
C GLY A 7 43.15 -45.86 8.63
N GLY A 8 42.05 -46.50 8.21
CA GLY A 8 41.85 -47.28 6.98
C GLY A 8 40.38 -47.67 6.74
N ALA A 9 40.09 -48.14 5.53
CA ALA A 9 38.78 -48.67 5.15
C ALA A 9 38.65 -50.16 5.45
N CYS A 10 37.42 -50.68 5.55
CA CYS A 10 37.13 -52.07 5.20
C CYS A 10 35.66 -52.25 4.78
N ILE A 11 35.41 -53.24 3.91
CA ILE A 11 34.14 -53.52 3.23
C ILE A 11 33.69 -54.94 3.61
N GLY A 12 32.37 -55.14 3.77
CA GLY A 12 31.73 -56.46 3.87
C GLY A 12 30.43 -56.39 4.68
N GLY A 13 29.35 -57.12 4.37
CA GLY A 13 29.13 -58.02 3.24
C GLY A 13 28.08 -59.09 3.54
N ALA A 14 27.02 -59.16 2.71
CA ALA A 14 26.08 -60.28 2.50
C ALA A 14 25.05 -60.69 3.60
N GLN A 15 23.79 -60.87 3.12
CA GLN A 15 22.82 -61.96 3.44
C GLN A 15 22.27 -62.09 4.90
N GLU A 16 21.02 -62.54 5.16
CA GLU A 16 19.85 -62.88 4.32
C GLU A 16 18.53 -62.85 5.13
N ALA A 17 17.40 -62.83 4.40
CA ALA A 17 16.04 -63.34 4.73
C ALA A 17 15.47 -63.35 6.17
N GLY A 18 14.26 -62.77 6.32
CA GLY A 18 13.36 -63.04 7.45
C GLY A 18 11.95 -62.46 7.24
N GLN A 19 10.96 -63.31 6.95
CA GLN A 19 9.56 -62.89 6.76
C GLN A 19 8.84 -62.66 8.09
N ALA A 20 8.02 -61.61 8.17
CA ALA A 20 6.77 -61.62 8.93
C ALA A 20 5.78 -60.59 8.34
N ARG A 21 4.51 -60.97 8.29
CA ARG A 21 3.39 -60.06 8.00
C ARG A 21 2.96 -59.41 9.31
N ASP A 22 2.45 -58.18 9.25
CA ASP A 22 1.05 -57.92 9.59
C ASP A 22 0.65 -56.48 9.26
N GLY A 23 -0.60 -56.32 8.81
CA GLY A 23 -1.18 -55.02 8.53
C GLY A 23 -2.06 -54.55 9.69
N LEU A 24 -2.03 -53.26 9.99
CA LEU A 24 -2.94 -52.65 10.96
C LEU A 24 -3.65 -51.43 10.36
N ARG A 25 -4.97 -51.53 10.30
CA ARG A 25 -5.87 -50.44 9.95
C ARG A 25 -5.85 -49.42 11.09
N PHE A 26 -5.67 -48.14 10.79
CA PHE A 26 -6.02 -47.09 11.74
C PHE A 26 -7.52 -46.83 11.69
N VAL A 27 -8.15 -46.92 12.86
CA VAL A 27 -9.59 -46.70 13.07
C VAL A 27 -9.84 -45.21 13.30
N ILE A 28 -10.82 -44.67 12.61
CA ILE A 28 -11.34 -43.31 12.86
C ILE A 28 -12.08 -43.33 14.19
N VAL A 29 -11.67 -42.49 15.13
CA VAL A 29 -12.47 -42.15 16.31
C VAL A 29 -12.87 -40.69 16.21
N GLN A 30 -14.17 -40.45 16.08
CA GLN A 30 -14.75 -39.13 16.32
C GLN A 30 -14.87 -38.92 17.82
N ASP A 31 -14.54 -37.72 18.30
CA ASP A 31 -15.04 -37.26 19.60
C ASP A 31 -15.53 -35.81 19.51
N ARG A 32 -16.61 -35.53 20.24
CA ARG A 32 -17.27 -34.23 20.36
C ARG A 32 -17.42 -33.86 21.84
N PRO A 33 -17.68 -32.58 22.18
CA PRO A 33 -17.13 -31.98 23.39
C PRO A 33 -17.93 -32.26 24.67
N THR A 34 -17.22 -32.27 25.80
CA THR A 34 -17.80 -32.27 27.15
C THR A 34 -18.02 -30.86 27.67
N ALA A 35 -19.20 -30.63 28.26
CA ALA A 35 -19.57 -29.38 28.91
C ALA A 35 -19.74 -29.59 30.42
N TRP A 36 -19.05 -28.79 31.23
CA TRP A 36 -19.17 -28.66 32.70
C TRP A 36 -18.69 -27.25 33.10
N ALA A 37 -19.13 -26.60 34.17
CA ALA A 37 -20.41 -26.61 34.91
C ALA A 37 -20.45 -25.33 35.77
N CYS A 38 -21.62 -24.70 35.95
CA CYS A 38 -21.76 -23.48 36.75
C CYS A 38 -22.24 -23.78 38.19
N PRO A 39 -21.69 -23.14 39.24
CA PRO A 39 -22.33 -23.09 40.55
C PRO A 39 -23.12 -21.79 40.76
N GLN A 40 -24.42 -21.92 41.06
CA GLN A 40 -25.25 -20.82 41.59
C GLN A 40 -25.13 -20.75 43.12
N ARG A 41 -25.26 -19.54 43.71
CA ARG A 41 -26.25 -19.23 44.79
C ARG A 41 -26.25 -17.76 45.25
N HIS A 42 -27.35 -17.09 44.89
CA HIS A 42 -28.19 -16.08 45.57
C HIS A 42 -27.74 -15.17 46.77
N PRO A 43 -28.42 -14.01 46.95
CA PRO A 43 -28.00 -12.91 47.84
C PRO A 43 -28.68 -12.86 49.22
N ALA A 44 -28.23 -11.94 50.08
CA ALA A 44 -28.93 -11.53 51.31
C ALA A 44 -28.95 -10.00 51.47
N ARG A 45 -30.05 -9.46 52.02
CA ARG A 45 -30.23 -8.04 52.41
C ARG A 45 -29.91 -7.86 53.91
N GLY A 46 -29.43 -6.69 54.33
CA GLY A 46 -29.31 -6.36 55.77
C GLY A 46 -28.78 -4.96 56.10
N ALA A 47 -29.69 -4.08 56.52
CA ALA A 47 -29.54 -2.68 56.98
C ALA A 47 -28.25 -2.25 57.74
N GLY A 48 -27.90 -0.95 57.61
CA GLY A 48 -26.91 -0.28 58.47
C GLY A 48 -26.67 1.21 58.18
N LEU A 49 -27.48 2.11 58.76
CA LEU A 49 -27.28 3.57 58.71
C LEU A 49 -26.03 4.02 59.50
N ARG A 50 -25.29 5.02 58.98
CA ARG A 50 -24.74 6.15 59.79
C ARG A 50 -24.26 7.32 58.92
N HIS A 51 -24.71 8.53 59.26
CA HIS A 51 -24.16 9.78 58.75
C HIS A 51 -22.76 10.04 59.33
N VAL A 52 -21.83 10.54 58.50
CA VAL A 52 -20.90 11.62 58.89
C VAL A 52 -20.85 12.65 57.74
N ARG A 53 -20.70 13.92 58.10
CA ARG A 53 -20.73 15.12 57.24
C ARG A 53 -19.34 15.78 57.30
N LEU A 54 -19.06 16.76 56.42
CA LEU A 54 -17.84 17.62 56.38
C LEU A 54 -16.62 16.95 55.68
N ARG A 55 -15.72 17.66 54.99
CA ARG A 55 -15.52 19.12 54.80
C ARG A 55 -14.72 19.40 53.51
N ARG A 56 -14.88 20.60 52.92
CA ARG A 56 -13.94 21.18 51.93
C ARG A 56 -12.65 21.67 52.62
N PRO A 57 -11.54 21.79 51.87
CA PRO A 57 -10.72 23.01 51.84
C PRO A 57 -10.59 23.53 50.39
N TRP A 58 -10.90 24.78 50.03
CA TRP A 58 -10.34 26.10 50.39
C TRP A 58 -9.02 26.44 49.64
N GLN A 59 -9.03 27.56 48.91
CA GLN A 59 -7.93 28.09 48.10
C GLN A 59 -7.34 29.37 48.71
N GLY A 60 -6.05 29.64 48.44
CA GLY A 60 -5.38 30.92 48.68
C GLY A 60 -4.62 31.03 50.01
N ARG A 61 -3.52 31.79 50.13
CA ARG A 61 -2.82 32.68 49.17
C ARG A 61 -1.32 32.83 49.59
N PRO A 62 -0.45 33.59 48.87
CA PRO A 62 1.00 33.31 48.82
C PRO A 62 1.86 34.02 49.88
N VAL A 63 3.10 33.55 50.02
CA VAL A 63 4.17 34.23 50.78
C VAL A 63 5.20 34.83 49.83
N ARG A 64 5.55 36.12 50.04
CA ARG A 64 6.71 36.78 49.43
C ARG A 64 7.94 36.61 50.32
N ALA A 65 9.09 36.34 49.71
CA ALA A 65 10.40 36.75 50.24
C ALA A 65 11.24 37.34 49.08
N LYS A 66 12.05 38.35 49.39
CA LYS A 66 12.88 39.11 48.42
C LYS A 66 14.38 39.04 48.84
N PRO A 67 15.34 39.56 48.04
CA PRO A 67 16.53 38.82 47.68
C PRO A 67 17.72 39.03 48.62
N ARG A 68 18.78 38.23 48.42
CA ARG A 68 20.13 38.55 48.89
C ARG A 68 21.12 38.64 47.73
N THR A 69 22.01 39.62 47.84
CA THR A 69 23.00 40.04 46.85
C THR A 69 24.35 39.34 47.07
N GLY A 70 25.09 39.08 45.99
CA GLY A 70 26.49 38.63 46.04
C GLY A 70 27.24 38.90 44.73
N ARG A 71 28.09 39.93 44.73
CA ARG A 71 29.27 40.05 43.84
C ARG A 71 30.29 38.94 44.21
N SER A 72 31.30 38.57 43.44
CA SER A 72 31.75 38.82 42.05
C SER A 72 32.78 37.72 41.74
N ASP A 73 33.20 37.55 40.48
CA ASP A 73 34.62 37.65 40.07
C ASP A 73 34.81 37.26 38.60
N GLN A 74 35.91 37.74 38.01
CA GLN A 74 36.25 37.64 36.59
C GLN A 74 37.72 37.13 36.43
N PRO A 75 38.23 36.85 35.21
CA PRO A 75 38.78 35.53 34.90
C PRO A 75 40.31 35.51 34.73
N PRO A 76 40.92 34.34 34.46
CA PRO A 76 42.22 34.24 33.83
C PRO A 76 42.14 34.09 32.30
N THR A 77 43.25 34.38 31.63
CA THR A 77 43.33 34.73 30.21
C THR A 77 44.10 33.74 29.32
N ALA A 78 43.75 33.74 28.02
CA ALA A 78 44.64 33.65 26.85
C ALA A 78 45.39 32.34 26.49
N ARG A 79 45.10 31.85 25.27
CA ARG A 79 45.99 31.41 24.15
C ARG A 79 45.11 30.67 23.11
N GLY A 80 45.18 30.84 21.79
CA GLY A 80 45.91 31.80 20.96
C GLY A 80 46.58 31.18 19.71
N ARG A 81 45.93 31.25 18.53
CA ARG A 81 46.51 31.31 17.14
C ARG A 81 45.37 31.25 16.09
N LYS A 82 45.29 32.26 15.20
CA LYS A 82 45.57 32.20 13.73
C LYS A 82 44.79 31.10 12.98
N GLY A 83 43.94 31.34 11.98
CA GLY A 83 43.65 32.52 11.16
C GLY A 83 43.86 32.22 9.67
N VAL A 84 43.01 32.75 8.79
CA VAL A 84 43.31 33.32 7.45
C VAL A 84 42.05 34.06 6.98
N GLN A 85 42.22 35.27 6.42
CA GLN A 85 41.18 35.99 5.67
C GLN A 85 41.45 35.83 4.17
N GLY A 86 40.38 35.72 3.37
CA GLY A 86 40.41 35.89 1.91
C GLY A 86 39.21 36.75 1.50
N ARG A 87 39.47 37.87 0.81
CA ARG A 87 38.42 38.83 0.37
C ARG A 87 37.82 38.42 -0.97
N GLY A 88 36.60 38.88 -1.24
CA GLY A 88 35.97 38.83 -2.56
C GLY A 88 34.73 39.71 -2.64
N GLU A 89 34.90 41.00 -2.93
CA GLU A 89 33.79 41.91 -3.25
C GLU A 89 33.29 41.65 -4.68
N LEU A 90 31.98 41.70 -4.93
CA LEU A 90 31.42 41.98 -6.27
C LEU A 90 29.94 42.40 -6.21
N ARG A 91 29.75 43.74 -6.26
CA ARG A 91 28.83 44.52 -7.10
C ARG A 91 27.34 44.16 -7.20
N ASP A 92 26.52 45.07 -6.65
CA ASP A 92 25.21 45.43 -7.19
C ASP A 92 25.30 46.05 -8.60
N GLN A 93 24.39 45.65 -9.52
CA GLN A 93 23.70 46.55 -10.46
C GLN A 93 22.37 45.91 -10.94
N PRO A 94 21.24 46.65 -10.93
CA PRO A 94 19.97 46.20 -11.53
C PRO A 94 19.75 46.80 -12.94
N PRO A 95 19.01 46.12 -13.83
CA PRO A 95 18.52 46.72 -15.06
C PRO A 95 17.14 47.37 -14.89
N THR A 96 17.06 48.68 -15.12
CA THR A 96 15.79 49.38 -15.36
C THR A 96 15.35 49.22 -16.83
N SER A 97 14.05 49.02 -17.12
CA SER A 97 13.21 50.06 -17.77
C SER A 97 11.92 49.58 -18.47
N ARG A 98 10.80 50.18 -18.01
CA ARG A 98 9.70 50.83 -18.77
C ARG A 98 8.87 50.12 -19.88
N SER A 99 7.55 50.26 -19.66
CA SER A 99 6.44 50.37 -20.63
C SER A 99 5.94 49.07 -21.28
N ARG A 100 4.63 48.90 -21.54
CA ARG A 100 3.55 49.91 -21.70
C ARG A 100 2.30 49.64 -20.85
N THR A 101 1.64 50.73 -20.49
CA THR A 101 0.22 50.77 -20.10
C THR A 101 -0.68 50.72 -21.34
N THR A 102 -1.80 50.00 -21.24
CA THR A 102 -3.05 50.33 -21.94
C THR A 102 -4.23 49.96 -21.06
N THR A 103 -4.80 50.96 -20.40
CA THR A 103 -6.14 50.90 -19.82
C THR A 103 -7.16 51.22 -20.90
N HIS A 104 -8.29 50.52 -20.94
CA HIS A 104 -9.57 51.14 -21.28
C HIS A 104 -10.73 50.42 -20.57
N ARG A 105 -11.76 51.20 -20.25
CA ARG A 105 -12.81 50.88 -19.27
C ARG A 105 -14.16 51.26 -19.85
N ALA A 106 -15.08 50.30 -19.92
CA ALA A 106 -16.53 50.47 -20.08
C ALA A 106 -17.20 49.13 -19.69
N GLY A 107 -18.36 49.04 -19.06
CA GLY A 107 -19.33 50.07 -18.68
C GLY A 107 -20.74 49.65 -19.14
N PHE A 108 -21.76 49.80 -18.26
CA PHE A 108 -23.17 49.34 -18.42
C PHE A 108 -23.40 47.81 -18.33
N GLY A 109 -24.48 47.28 -17.72
CA GLY A 109 -25.48 47.89 -16.83
C GLY A 109 -26.88 47.22 -16.85
N ALA A 110 -27.41 46.82 -15.68
CA ALA A 110 -28.80 46.36 -15.39
C ALA A 110 -29.27 45.02 -16.03
N LYS A 111 -30.27 44.24 -15.53
CA LYS A 111 -30.97 44.05 -14.21
C LYS A 111 -31.68 42.63 -14.25
N PRO A 112 -32.35 42.10 -13.18
CA PRO A 112 -32.45 40.64 -12.94
C PRO A 112 -33.85 39.96 -12.99
N GLN A 113 -33.85 38.62 -12.75
CA GLN A 113 -34.94 37.70 -12.28
C GLN A 113 -36.00 37.17 -13.30
N PRO A 114 -36.82 36.11 -12.97
CA PRO A 114 -36.90 35.23 -11.78
C PRO A 114 -37.00 33.69 -12.01
N HIS A 115 -37.13 32.96 -10.88
CA HIS A 115 -37.51 31.56 -10.62
C HIS A 115 -38.52 30.82 -11.53
N LEU A 116 -38.46 29.47 -11.50
CA LEU A 116 -39.61 28.56 -11.45
C LEU A 116 -39.24 27.20 -10.79
N SER A 117 -40.21 26.57 -10.12
CA SER A 117 -40.16 25.22 -9.50
C SER A 117 -41.52 24.50 -9.73
N PRO A 118 -41.82 23.31 -9.16
CA PRO A 118 -41.57 21.97 -9.71
C PRO A 118 -42.91 21.19 -9.98
N ILE A 119 -42.97 19.86 -9.69
CA ILE A 119 -44.19 18.96 -9.58
C ILE A 119 -44.61 18.23 -10.90
N PRO A 120 -45.14 16.96 -10.90
CA PRO A 120 -45.17 15.85 -9.92
C PRO A 120 -44.70 14.45 -10.42
N ASP A 121 -44.73 13.48 -9.48
CA ASP A 121 -44.71 12.02 -9.65
C ASP A 121 -45.83 11.39 -10.51
N GLY A 122 -45.66 10.10 -10.89
CA GLY A 122 -46.81 9.23 -11.21
C GLY A 122 -46.51 7.83 -11.79
N PHE A 123 -46.71 6.78 -10.96
CA PHE A 123 -46.97 5.35 -11.29
C PHE A 123 -45.91 4.55 -12.10
N ARG A 124 -45.31 3.48 -11.56
CA ARG A 124 -45.81 2.12 -11.18
C ARG A 124 -46.02 1.15 -12.35
N GLU A 125 -45.32 0.00 -12.25
CA GLU A 125 -45.67 -1.35 -12.76
C GLU A 125 -45.87 -1.47 -14.30
N GLY A 126 -45.48 -2.55 -14.99
CA GLY A 126 -44.82 -3.79 -14.58
C GLY A 126 -45.05 -4.86 -15.67
N VAL A 127 -44.18 -5.88 -15.69
CA VAL A 127 -44.37 -7.18 -16.38
C VAL A 127 -44.48 -7.19 -17.93
N GLY A 128 -43.55 -7.90 -18.58
CA GLY A 128 -43.98 -9.10 -19.32
C GLY A 128 -43.85 -9.16 -20.85
N TRP A 129 -42.92 -10.03 -21.27
CA TRP A 129 -43.01 -10.92 -22.44
C TRP A 129 -43.09 -10.35 -23.88
N GLY A 130 -42.16 -10.85 -24.71
CA GLY A 130 -42.60 -11.76 -25.78
C GLY A 130 -42.44 -11.33 -27.23
N GLN A 131 -41.26 -11.61 -27.79
CA GLN A 131 -41.01 -12.20 -29.11
C GLN A 131 -41.76 -11.77 -30.40
N LYS A 132 -40.96 -11.76 -31.49
CA LYS A 132 -41.28 -11.95 -32.92
C LYS A 132 -41.94 -10.79 -33.68
N GLY A 133 -41.25 -10.38 -34.76
CA GLY A 133 -41.84 -10.62 -36.08
C GLY A 133 -41.62 -9.56 -37.17
N SER A 134 -40.73 -9.89 -38.13
CA SER A 134 -40.84 -9.57 -39.57
C SER A 134 -41.03 -8.12 -40.08
N ARG A 135 -40.01 -7.68 -40.82
CA ARG A 135 -40.07 -7.06 -42.17
C ARG A 135 -41.18 -6.04 -42.50
N ALA A 136 -40.73 -4.82 -42.84
CA ALA A 136 -41.05 -4.19 -44.13
C ALA A 136 -39.95 -3.17 -44.52
N GLU A 137 -39.61 -3.07 -45.80
CA GLU A 137 -38.93 -1.87 -46.35
C GLU A 137 -39.94 -0.71 -46.44
N PRO A 138 -39.49 0.53 -46.68
CA PRO A 138 -39.52 0.94 -48.09
C PRO A 138 -38.33 1.76 -48.61
N ARG A 139 -38.14 1.63 -49.92
CA ARG A 139 -37.49 2.56 -50.88
C ARG A 139 -37.91 4.02 -50.61
N GLY A 140 -37.16 5.08 -50.92
CA GLY A 140 -35.90 5.20 -51.67
C GLY A 140 -35.95 6.40 -52.65
N PHE A 141 -35.17 7.45 -52.40
CA PHE A 141 -34.88 8.64 -53.24
C PHE A 141 -33.65 9.33 -52.61
N GLY A 142 -32.72 10.00 -53.29
CA GLY A 142 -32.48 10.25 -54.72
C GLY A 142 -31.06 10.87 -54.88
N ALA A 143 -30.45 10.78 -56.07
CA ALA A 143 -29.00 10.96 -56.27
C ALA A 143 -28.47 12.41 -56.23
N ARG A 144 -27.17 12.55 -55.93
CA ARG A 144 -26.26 13.47 -56.65
C ARG A 144 -24.92 12.78 -56.96
N GLN A 145 -24.43 12.99 -58.18
CA GLN A 145 -23.20 12.37 -58.72
C GLN A 145 -21.96 13.26 -58.50
N GLY A 146 -20.79 12.64 -58.41
CA GLY A 146 -19.48 13.29 -58.52
C GLY A 146 -18.48 12.38 -59.25
N LEU A 147 -17.91 12.88 -60.36
CA LEU A 147 -16.86 12.26 -61.18
C LEU A 147 -15.48 12.65 -60.61
N LEU A 148 -14.33 11.97 -60.78
CA LEU A 148 -13.83 10.76 -61.49
C LEU A 148 -12.45 10.43 -60.81
N PRO A 149 -11.59 9.45 -61.22
CA PRO A 149 -11.72 8.32 -62.13
C PRO A 149 -11.24 6.95 -61.53
N ALA A 150 -11.42 5.87 -62.30
CA ALA A 150 -10.85 4.56 -61.98
C ALA A 150 -9.33 4.47 -62.26
N ARG A 151 -8.61 3.71 -61.43
CA ARG A 151 -7.30 3.12 -61.78
C ARG A 151 -7.30 1.62 -61.48
N THR A 152 -7.15 0.82 -62.53
CA THR A 152 -6.83 -0.60 -62.43
C THR A 152 -5.31 -0.78 -62.29
N ARG A 153 -4.88 -1.60 -61.33
CA ARG A 153 -3.67 -2.44 -61.41
C ARG A 153 -3.70 -3.43 -60.24
N GLY A 154 -3.49 -4.71 -60.54
CA GLY A 154 -3.47 -5.76 -59.52
C GLY A 154 -2.20 -5.69 -58.68
N GLY A 155 -2.34 -5.89 -57.37
CA GLY A 155 -1.27 -6.29 -56.46
C GLY A 155 -1.57 -7.68 -55.90
N PRO A 156 -0.57 -8.47 -55.48
CA PRO A 156 -0.80 -9.82 -54.97
C PRO A 156 -1.66 -9.76 -53.71
N ARG A 157 -2.66 -10.64 -53.60
CA ARG A 157 -3.33 -10.91 -52.32
C ARG A 157 -2.36 -11.66 -51.42
N GLY A 158 -1.52 -10.91 -50.71
CA GLY A 158 -0.69 -11.40 -49.60
C GLY A 158 -1.54 -11.79 -48.39
N GLY A 159 -2.43 -12.76 -48.57
CA GLY A 159 -3.09 -13.43 -47.46
C GLY A 159 -2.07 -14.32 -46.78
N THR A 160 -1.32 -13.78 -45.82
CA THR A 160 -0.53 -14.59 -44.90
C THR A 160 -1.49 -15.47 -44.12
N ASP A 161 -1.52 -16.74 -44.48
CA ASP A 161 -2.39 -17.72 -43.87
C ASP A 161 -2.18 -17.77 -42.35
N ARG A 162 -3.27 -17.60 -41.59
CA ARG A 162 -3.24 -17.61 -40.12
C ARG A 162 -2.71 -18.93 -39.58
N HIS A 163 -2.91 -20.05 -40.29
CA HIS A 163 -2.32 -21.32 -39.89
C HIS A 163 -0.81 -21.33 -40.00
N THR A 164 -0.25 -20.70 -41.04
CA THR A 164 1.19 -20.59 -41.20
C THR A 164 1.79 -19.71 -40.11
N GLN A 165 1.27 -18.49 -39.89
CA GLN A 165 1.76 -17.59 -38.82
C GLN A 165 1.65 -18.21 -37.42
N ARG A 166 0.56 -18.93 -37.12
CA ARG A 166 0.37 -19.63 -35.85
C ARG A 166 1.42 -20.75 -35.67
N ARG A 167 1.65 -21.58 -36.70
CA ARG A 167 2.71 -22.60 -36.66
C ARG A 167 4.11 -22.00 -36.52
N THR A 168 4.37 -20.83 -37.11
CA THR A 168 5.66 -20.15 -36.96
C THR A 168 5.86 -19.64 -35.53
N ARG A 169 4.82 -19.10 -34.88
CA ARG A 169 4.88 -18.71 -33.46
C ARG A 169 5.01 -19.92 -32.52
N GLU A 170 4.25 -20.99 -32.77
CA GLU A 170 4.35 -22.25 -32.01
C GLU A 170 5.75 -22.91 -32.12
N ALA A 171 6.56 -22.56 -33.13
CA ALA A 171 7.94 -23.03 -33.32
C ALA A 171 9.03 -22.05 -32.80
N LEU A 172 8.64 -20.89 -32.25
CA LEU A 172 9.53 -19.80 -31.81
C LEU A 172 9.35 -19.43 -30.33
N MET A 173 8.69 -20.28 -29.53
CA MET A 173 8.46 -20.00 -28.10
C MET A 173 9.78 -19.92 -27.32
N ASP A 174 9.89 -18.96 -26.41
CA ASP A 174 11.04 -18.79 -25.52
C ASP A 174 10.97 -19.76 -24.34
N LEU A 175 9.77 -19.91 -23.76
CA LEU A 175 9.47 -20.82 -22.65
C LEU A 175 8.15 -21.56 -22.92
N LEU A 176 8.15 -22.86 -22.66
CA LEU A 176 6.98 -23.72 -22.61
C LEU A 176 6.83 -24.28 -21.20
N ILE A 177 5.75 -23.91 -20.52
CA ILE A 177 5.34 -24.45 -19.22
C ILE A 177 4.39 -25.61 -19.50
N ARG A 178 4.74 -26.83 -19.09
CA ARG A 178 3.93 -28.05 -19.28
C ARG A 178 3.20 -28.46 -18.00
N ASN A 179 2.08 -29.16 -18.15
CA ASN A 179 1.37 -29.85 -17.06
C ASN A 179 0.90 -28.97 -15.87
N ALA A 180 0.76 -27.66 -16.06
CA ALA A 180 0.38 -26.75 -14.97
C ALA A 180 -1.12 -26.85 -14.64
N ARG A 181 -1.48 -26.69 -13.35
CA ARG A 181 -2.85 -26.36 -12.94
C ARG A 181 -3.06 -24.86 -13.09
N VAL A 182 -3.65 -24.41 -14.19
CA VAL A 182 -3.88 -22.98 -14.45
C VAL A 182 -5.03 -22.47 -13.59
N ILE A 183 -4.74 -21.45 -12.77
CA ILE A 183 -5.69 -20.61 -12.05
C ILE A 183 -5.65 -19.25 -12.74
N ASP A 184 -6.51 -19.03 -13.72
CA ASP A 184 -6.31 -17.96 -14.73
C ASP A 184 -6.55 -16.52 -14.25
N GLY A 185 -6.89 -16.33 -12.97
CA GLY A 185 -7.22 -15.05 -12.35
C GLY A 185 -8.68 -14.62 -12.50
N THR A 186 -9.53 -15.34 -13.24
CA THR A 186 -10.95 -14.97 -13.43
C THR A 186 -11.86 -15.27 -12.23
N GLY A 187 -11.38 -16.06 -11.26
CA GLY A 187 -12.21 -16.65 -10.21
C GLY A 187 -13.04 -17.86 -10.68
N THR A 188 -12.88 -18.31 -11.93
CA THR A 188 -13.53 -19.54 -12.42
C THR A 188 -12.67 -20.78 -12.11
N PRO A 189 -13.26 -22.00 -12.08
CA PRO A 189 -12.54 -23.23 -11.71
C PRO A 189 -11.25 -23.45 -12.51
N SER A 190 -10.18 -23.78 -11.79
CA SER A 190 -8.88 -24.06 -12.38
C SER A 190 -8.88 -25.28 -13.31
N TYR A 191 -7.95 -25.30 -14.28
CA TYR A 191 -7.87 -26.33 -15.31
C TYR A 191 -6.42 -26.71 -15.65
N PRO A 192 -6.14 -27.98 -15.98
CA PRO A 192 -4.83 -28.36 -16.53
C PRO A 192 -4.61 -27.71 -17.90
N ALA A 193 -3.41 -27.19 -18.16
CA ALA A 193 -2.98 -26.73 -19.49
C ALA A 193 -1.45 -26.62 -19.62
N ASP A 194 -0.97 -26.68 -20.87
CA ASP A 194 0.34 -26.20 -21.27
C ASP A 194 0.25 -24.71 -21.66
N VAL A 195 1.26 -23.91 -21.31
CA VAL A 195 1.33 -22.47 -21.60
C VAL A 195 2.65 -22.12 -22.28
N GLY A 196 2.55 -21.58 -23.50
CA GLY A 196 3.67 -21.13 -24.31
C GLY A 196 3.86 -19.62 -24.22
N ILE A 197 5.10 -19.17 -24.06
CA ILE A 197 5.50 -17.77 -23.94
C ILE A 197 6.39 -17.37 -25.13
N THR A 198 6.22 -16.16 -25.64
CA THR A 198 7.04 -15.58 -26.71
C THR A 198 7.09 -14.07 -26.54
N ASP A 199 8.28 -13.47 -26.65
CA ASP A 199 8.50 -12.02 -26.53
C ASP A 199 7.85 -11.43 -25.26
N GLY A 200 8.00 -12.13 -24.14
CA GLY A 200 7.46 -11.73 -22.83
C GLY A 200 5.93 -11.81 -22.68
N ARG A 201 5.23 -12.41 -23.66
CA ARG A 201 3.76 -12.57 -23.65
C ARG A 201 3.33 -14.02 -23.69
N ILE A 202 2.17 -14.29 -23.12
CA ILE A 202 1.48 -15.59 -23.22
C ILE A 202 1.04 -15.75 -24.68
N ALA A 203 1.77 -16.55 -25.44
CA ALA A 203 1.57 -16.73 -26.87
C ALA A 203 0.52 -17.80 -27.20
N ALA A 204 0.40 -18.83 -26.34
CA ALA A 204 -0.54 -19.91 -26.50
C ALA A 204 -0.92 -20.58 -25.17
N ILE A 205 -2.16 -21.06 -25.04
CA ILE A 205 -2.61 -21.95 -23.96
C ILE A 205 -3.24 -23.20 -24.60
N ARG A 206 -2.86 -24.41 -24.18
CA ARG A 206 -3.45 -25.67 -24.69
C ARG A 206 -4.00 -26.53 -23.56
N LYS A 207 -5.28 -26.86 -23.64
CA LYS A 207 -5.98 -27.74 -22.68
C LYS A 207 -5.86 -29.22 -23.11
N PRO A 208 -6.00 -30.20 -22.19
CA PRO A 208 -6.00 -31.61 -22.55
C PRO A 208 -6.99 -31.95 -23.67
N GLY A 209 -6.53 -32.73 -24.65
CA GLY A 209 -7.29 -33.06 -25.86
C GLY A 209 -7.10 -32.10 -27.03
N GLU A 210 -6.49 -30.93 -26.82
CA GLU A 210 -6.05 -30.04 -27.90
C GLU A 210 -4.68 -30.48 -28.45
N PRO A 211 -4.32 -30.08 -29.69
CA PRO A 211 -2.99 -30.35 -30.23
C PRO A 211 -1.89 -29.74 -29.33
N PRO A 212 -0.86 -30.52 -28.95
CA PRO A 212 0.16 -30.06 -28.02
C PRO A 212 1.00 -28.92 -28.61
N LEU A 213 1.55 -28.07 -27.74
CA LEU A 213 2.56 -27.11 -28.13
C LEU A 213 3.87 -27.83 -28.48
N SER A 214 4.52 -27.34 -29.53
CA SER A 214 5.80 -27.89 -30.01
C SER A 214 6.94 -27.43 -29.11
N ASP A 215 7.65 -28.38 -28.52
CA ASP A 215 8.92 -28.17 -27.80
C ASP A 215 10.15 -28.26 -28.71
N THR A 216 9.97 -28.62 -29.98
CA THR A 216 11.06 -28.83 -30.95
C THR A 216 11.66 -27.54 -31.54
N GLY A 217 11.24 -26.37 -31.02
CA GLY A 217 11.84 -25.07 -31.37
C GLY A 217 13.27 -24.99 -30.82
N PRO A 218 14.29 -24.61 -31.62
CA PRO A 218 15.70 -24.69 -31.23
C PRO A 218 16.13 -23.70 -30.12
N ARG A 219 15.19 -22.93 -29.56
CA ARG A 219 15.39 -21.99 -28.44
C ARG A 219 14.38 -22.18 -27.30
N THR A 220 13.45 -23.12 -27.42
CA THR A 220 12.34 -23.26 -26.46
C THR A 220 12.84 -23.95 -25.19
N ARG A 221 12.99 -23.18 -24.11
CA ARG A 221 13.14 -23.76 -22.78
C ARG A 221 11.83 -24.45 -22.40
N THR A 222 11.90 -25.62 -21.78
CA THR A 222 10.71 -26.31 -21.24
C THR A 222 10.82 -26.38 -19.72
N LEU A 223 9.72 -26.09 -19.03
CA LEU A 223 9.53 -26.26 -17.59
C LEU A 223 8.38 -27.24 -17.37
N ASP A 224 8.62 -28.31 -16.61
CA ASP A 224 7.54 -29.19 -16.14
C ASP A 224 6.96 -28.61 -14.83
N ALA A 225 5.69 -28.25 -14.85
CA ALA A 225 4.96 -27.66 -13.74
C ALA A 225 3.97 -28.64 -13.11
N HIS A 226 4.16 -29.95 -13.28
CA HIS A 226 3.33 -30.97 -12.64
C HIS A 226 3.26 -30.76 -11.11
N GLY A 227 2.03 -30.65 -10.59
CA GLY A 227 1.76 -30.40 -9.17
C GLY A 227 1.74 -28.91 -8.79
N LEU A 228 2.21 -28.01 -9.65
CA LEU A 228 2.18 -26.57 -9.41
C LEU A 228 0.92 -25.92 -9.98
N ALA A 229 0.40 -24.95 -9.24
CA ALA A 229 -0.57 -23.98 -9.72
C ALA A 229 0.16 -22.88 -10.52
N LEU A 230 -0.29 -22.60 -11.74
CA LEU A 230 0.15 -21.45 -12.54
C LEU A 230 -0.91 -20.36 -12.47
N SER A 231 -0.51 -19.16 -12.04
CA SER A 231 -1.39 -18.00 -11.88
C SER A 231 -0.77 -16.74 -12.51
N PRO A 232 -1.56 -15.67 -12.75
CA PRO A 232 -0.97 -14.37 -13.05
C PRO A 232 -0.13 -13.92 -11.85
N GLY A 233 0.90 -13.12 -12.13
CA GLY A 233 1.71 -12.52 -11.08
C GLY A 233 0.89 -11.63 -10.15
N PHE A 234 1.18 -11.69 -8.85
CA PHE A 234 0.41 -10.94 -7.85
C PHE A 234 0.69 -9.45 -7.95
N ILE A 235 -0.34 -8.65 -7.67
CA ILE A 235 -0.28 -7.19 -7.65
C ILE A 235 -0.48 -6.76 -6.21
N ASP A 236 0.52 -6.08 -5.67
CA ASP A 236 0.50 -5.49 -4.34
C ASP A 236 -0.03 -4.07 -4.40
N MET A 237 -1.31 -3.91 -4.03
CA MET A 237 -1.99 -2.61 -4.09
C MET A 237 -1.50 -1.60 -3.05
N HIS A 238 -0.65 -2.02 -2.10
CA HIS A 238 -0.22 -1.17 -1.00
C HIS A 238 1.22 -1.48 -0.55
N ALA A 239 2.20 -0.70 -1.03
CA ALA A 239 3.61 -0.90 -0.68
C ALA A 239 4.38 0.40 -0.40
N HIS A 240 5.23 0.37 0.63
CA HIS A 240 6.20 1.41 0.98
C HIS A 240 7.63 1.01 0.55
N SER A 241 7.76 0.58 -0.71
CA SER A 241 9.02 0.12 -1.30
C SER A 241 9.76 1.21 -2.11
N ASP A 242 9.38 2.48 -1.93
CA ASP A 242 9.75 3.63 -2.78
C ASP A 242 11.27 3.79 -2.95
N LEU A 243 12.04 3.62 -1.87
CA LEU A 243 13.51 3.57 -1.94
C LEU A 243 14.06 2.15 -1.91
N ALA A 244 13.30 1.17 -1.42
CA ALA A 244 13.74 -0.22 -1.32
C ALA A 244 14.09 -0.82 -2.70
N LEU A 245 13.24 -0.56 -3.71
CA LEU A 245 13.47 -0.95 -5.11
C LEU A 245 14.74 -0.34 -5.73
N LEU A 246 15.26 0.76 -5.16
CA LEU A 246 16.50 1.39 -5.61
C LEU A 246 17.74 0.86 -4.86
N ARG A 247 17.57 0.32 -3.64
CA ARG A 247 18.63 -0.24 -2.79
C ARG A 247 18.90 -1.73 -3.04
N ASP A 248 17.84 -2.52 -3.17
CA ASP A 248 17.87 -3.94 -3.53
C ASP A 248 17.02 -4.13 -4.80
N PRO A 249 17.56 -3.84 -5.99
CA PRO A 249 16.80 -3.96 -7.25
C PRO A 249 16.27 -5.38 -7.50
N ASP A 250 16.94 -6.42 -6.99
CA ASP A 250 16.49 -7.83 -7.01
C ASP A 250 15.20 -8.03 -6.19
N HIS A 251 14.93 -7.13 -5.25
CA HIS A 251 13.72 -6.93 -4.45
C HIS A 251 13.08 -8.22 -3.91
N SER A 252 13.90 -9.06 -3.28
CA SER A 252 13.51 -10.42 -2.91
C SER A 252 12.41 -10.47 -1.86
N ALA A 253 12.23 -9.40 -1.09
CA ALA A 253 11.13 -9.27 -0.13
C ALA A 253 9.75 -9.41 -0.79
N LYS A 254 9.59 -8.98 -2.04
CA LYS A 254 8.34 -9.02 -2.80
C LYS A 254 8.36 -10.08 -3.90
N ALA A 255 9.47 -10.20 -4.63
CA ALA A 255 9.60 -11.19 -5.70
C ALA A 255 9.39 -12.63 -5.17
N ALA A 256 9.95 -12.99 -4.00
CA ALA A 256 9.77 -14.33 -3.41
C ALA A 256 8.31 -14.64 -3.02
N GLN A 257 7.48 -13.62 -2.77
CA GLN A 257 6.06 -13.77 -2.47
C GLN A 257 5.19 -14.04 -3.72
N GLY A 258 5.76 -13.95 -4.93
CA GLY A 258 5.01 -13.94 -6.18
C GLY A 258 4.50 -12.56 -6.62
N VAL A 259 4.93 -11.48 -5.96
CA VAL A 259 4.58 -10.13 -6.39
C VAL A 259 5.32 -9.80 -7.67
N THR A 260 4.57 -9.32 -8.66
CA THR A 260 5.10 -8.90 -9.97
C THR A 260 4.83 -7.43 -10.28
N LEU A 261 3.94 -6.78 -9.53
CA LEU A 261 3.68 -5.34 -9.60
C LEU A 261 3.39 -4.80 -8.19
N GLU A 262 4.05 -3.72 -7.79
CA GLU A 262 3.70 -2.95 -6.59
C GLU A 262 3.06 -1.60 -6.95
N VAL A 263 2.17 -1.10 -6.09
CA VAL A 263 1.67 0.27 -6.11
C VAL A 263 2.33 1.06 -4.97
N LEU A 264 3.20 1.98 -5.37
CA LEU A 264 4.03 2.84 -4.52
C LEU A 264 3.40 4.23 -4.34
N GLY A 265 4.02 5.08 -3.51
CA GLY A 265 3.51 6.43 -3.26
C GLY A 265 2.30 6.45 -2.34
N GLN A 266 2.19 5.49 -1.42
CA GLN A 266 1.06 5.31 -0.52
C GLN A 266 1.01 6.34 0.61
N ASP A 267 -0.11 6.39 1.32
CA ASP A 267 -0.36 7.18 2.54
C ASP A 267 0.08 8.65 2.45
N GLY A 268 -0.02 9.22 1.25
CA GLY A 268 0.22 10.63 0.96
C GLY A 268 1.66 11.12 1.10
N LEU A 269 2.65 10.26 1.35
CA LEU A 269 4.05 10.68 1.54
C LEU A 269 5.02 9.80 0.75
N SER A 270 5.67 10.39 -0.25
CA SER A 270 6.74 9.77 -1.04
C SER A 270 7.54 10.86 -1.79
N TYR A 271 8.54 10.44 -2.57
CA TYR A 271 9.67 11.25 -3.04
C TYR A 271 9.46 11.99 -4.38
N ALA A 272 8.24 12.04 -4.91
CA ALA A 272 7.88 12.86 -6.07
C ALA A 272 6.37 13.22 -6.04
N PRO A 273 5.93 14.40 -6.53
CA PRO A 273 6.74 15.52 -6.99
C PRO A 273 7.30 16.35 -5.83
N VAL A 274 8.55 16.83 -5.95
CA VAL A 274 9.27 17.58 -4.89
C VAL A 274 10.16 18.67 -5.48
N ASP A 275 10.37 19.76 -4.75
CA ASP A 275 11.55 20.63 -4.92
C ASP A 275 12.68 20.22 -3.95
N ASP A 276 13.84 20.88 -4.01
CA ASP A 276 14.99 20.58 -3.13
C ASP A 276 14.67 20.71 -1.63
N ARG A 277 13.75 21.61 -1.26
CA ARG A 277 13.32 21.82 0.13
C ARG A 277 12.40 20.67 0.56
N THR A 278 11.34 20.41 -0.20
CA THR A 278 10.38 19.33 0.08
C THR A 278 11.04 17.96 0.04
N LEU A 279 12.02 17.72 -0.84
CA LEU A 279 12.81 16.49 -0.82
C LEU A 279 13.55 16.31 0.53
N GLY A 280 14.20 17.37 1.02
CA GLY A 280 14.88 17.35 2.31
C GLY A 280 13.93 17.16 3.50
N GLU A 281 12.72 17.73 3.43
CA GLU A 281 11.68 17.61 4.44
C GLU A 281 11.03 16.21 4.45
N VAL A 282 10.62 15.68 3.29
CA VAL A 282 10.07 14.32 3.13
C VAL A 282 11.05 13.28 3.63
N ARG A 283 12.33 13.36 3.22
CA ARG A 283 13.37 12.41 3.65
C ARG A 283 13.46 12.30 5.17
N ARG A 284 13.34 13.41 5.91
CA ARG A 284 13.25 13.39 7.38
C ARG A 284 11.93 12.79 7.85
N ALA A 285 10.81 13.27 7.33
CA ALA A 285 9.47 12.91 7.79
C ALA A 285 9.16 11.41 7.70
N ILE A 286 9.61 10.72 6.64
CA ILE A 286 9.39 9.28 6.43
C ILE A 286 10.66 8.42 6.58
N THR A 287 11.64 8.90 7.36
CA THR A 287 12.87 8.14 7.69
C THR A 287 12.55 6.74 8.22
N GLY A 288 11.53 6.62 9.08
CA GLY A 288 11.13 5.31 9.62
C GLY A 288 10.49 4.36 8.60
N TRP A 289 9.95 4.85 7.48
CA TRP A 289 9.35 3.98 6.45
C TRP A 289 10.37 3.50 5.43
N ASN A 290 11.22 4.41 4.97
CA ASN A 290 12.07 4.25 3.79
C ASN A 290 13.57 4.56 4.06
N GLY A 291 13.99 4.76 5.32
CA GLY A 291 15.33 5.22 5.66
C GLY A 291 15.59 6.68 5.29
N ASP A 292 16.75 7.22 5.67
CA ASP A 292 17.10 8.63 5.45
C ASP A 292 17.47 8.97 3.99
N GLY A 293 17.68 7.94 3.15
CA GLY A 293 18.10 8.06 1.76
C GLY A 293 19.54 8.58 1.57
N SER A 294 20.38 8.56 2.60
CA SER A 294 21.79 8.98 2.49
C SER A 294 22.61 8.15 1.48
N ASP A 295 22.12 6.95 1.17
CA ASP A 295 22.66 5.98 0.22
C ASP A 295 22.06 6.06 -1.19
N ILE A 296 21.09 6.95 -1.42
CA ILE A 296 20.40 7.13 -2.70
C ILE A 296 20.80 8.45 -3.36
N ASP A 297 21.16 8.38 -4.64
CA ASP A 297 21.27 9.56 -5.50
C ASP A 297 19.88 9.98 -5.99
N PHE A 298 19.42 11.15 -5.53
CA PHE A 298 18.10 11.71 -5.83
C PHE A 298 18.17 12.62 -7.08
N ASP A 299 18.26 12.00 -8.25
CA ASP A 299 18.39 12.67 -9.55
C ASP A 299 17.04 12.94 -10.24
N TRP A 300 15.94 12.94 -9.49
CA TRP A 300 14.57 13.23 -9.96
C TRP A 300 13.89 14.29 -9.09
N ARG A 301 12.91 15.01 -9.64
CA ARG A 301 12.02 15.94 -8.91
C ARG A 301 10.55 15.72 -9.25
N THR A 302 10.27 15.33 -10.48
CA THR A 302 8.93 15.03 -11.02
C THR A 302 8.55 13.55 -10.85
N VAL A 303 7.28 13.21 -11.08
CA VAL A 303 6.82 11.81 -11.07
C VAL A 303 7.42 11.08 -12.28
N GLY A 304 7.47 11.74 -13.44
CA GLY A 304 8.03 11.20 -14.66
C GLY A 304 9.48 10.77 -14.50
N GLU A 305 10.32 11.62 -13.91
CA GLU A 305 11.73 11.33 -13.63
C GLU A 305 11.90 10.22 -12.58
N TYR A 306 11.04 10.12 -11.57
CA TYR A 306 11.07 9.01 -10.60
C TYR A 306 10.73 7.67 -11.26
N LEU A 307 9.71 7.65 -12.13
CA LEU A 307 9.36 6.47 -12.91
C LEU A 307 10.47 6.11 -13.93
N ASP A 308 11.12 7.11 -14.54
CA ASP A 308 12.29 6.91 -15.40
C ASP A 308 13.49 6.35 -14.61
N ARG A 309 13.65 6.76 -13.34
CA ARG A 309 14.69 6.27 -12.43
C ARG A 309 14.48 4.79 -12.04
N LEU A 310 13.22 4.37 -11.88
CA LEU A 310 12.83 2.97 -11.70
C LEU A 310 13.06 2.15 -12.98
N ASP A 311 12.76 2.69 -14.16
CA ASP A 311 12.98 2.03 -15.46
C ASP A 311 14.46 1.76 -15.81
N ARG A 312 15.42 2.25 -15.00
CA ARG A 312 16.85 1.91 -15.15
C ARG A 312 17.17 0.47 -14.73
N GLY A 313 16.33 -0.16 -13.89
CA GLY A 313 16.44 -1.56 -13.52
C GLY A 313 15.84 -1.86 -12.15
N ILE A 314 14.77 -2.66 -12.14
CA ILE A 314 14.11 -3.23 -10.96
C ILE A 314 13.62 -4.65 -11.31
N ALA A 315 13.54 -5.56 -10.35
CA ALA A 315 13.00 -6.91 -10.57
C ALA A 315 11.48 -6.88 -10.78
N VAL A 316 10.76 -6.26 -9.83
CA VAL A 316 9.30 -6.16 -9.79
C VAL A 316 8.81 -4.94 -10.58
N ASN A 317 7.65 -4.99 -11.25
CA ASN A 317 7.07 -3.79 -11.88
C ASN A 317 6.57 -2.80 -10.80
N ALA A 318 6.48 -1.51 -11.13
CA ALA A 318 6.03 -0.49 -10.17
C ALA A 318 5.04 0.52 -10.79
N ALA A 319 3.88 0.68 -10.18
CA ALA A 319 2.96 1.80 -10.40
C ALA A 319 3.12 2.84 -9.28
N TYR A 320 2.76 4.10 -9.53
CA TYR A 320 2.92 5.19 -8.57
C TYR A 320 1.65 6.00 -8.39
N LEU A 321 1.32 6.28 -7.14
CA LEU A 321 0.30 7.23 -6.72
C LEU A 321 0.95 8.56 -6.35
N ILE A 322 0.31 9.67 -6.71
CA ILE A 322 0.78 11.01 -6.33
C ILE A 322 0.54 11.20 -4.82
N PRO A 323 1.58 11.42 -4.00
CA PRO A 323 1.45 11.62 -2.56
C PRO A 323 0.86 13.02 -2.24
N GLN A 324 -0.42 13.09 -1.84
CA GLN A 324 -1.09 14.37 -1.53
C GLN A 324 -0.43 15.16 -0.38
N GLY A 325 0.10 14.47 0.64
CA GLY A 325 0.83 15.10 1.74
C GLY A 325 2.13 15.74 1.27
N THR A 326 2.89 15.09 0.39
CA THR A 326 4.06 15.68 -0.30
C THR A 326 3.65 16.88 -1.16
N VAL A 327 2.59 16.76 -1.96
CA VAL A 327 2.06 17.88 -2.79
C VAL A 327 1.68 19.09 -1.91
N ARG A 328 1.02 18.85 -0.76
CA ARG A 328 0.68 19.90 0.20
C ARG A 328 1.93 20.46 0.90
N MET A 329 2.93 19.63 1.21
CA MET A 329 4.23 20.07 1.73
C MET A 329 4.97 20.98 0.74
N HIS A 330 4.86 20.69 -0.56
CA HIS A 330 5.46 21.48 -1.64
C HIS A 330 4.80 22.85 -1.80
N ALA A 331 3.46 22.91 -1.83
CA ALA A 331 2.71 24.15 -2.08
C ALA A 331 2.39 24.99 -0.83
N VAL A 332 2.06 24.33 0.28
CA VAL A 332 1.54 24.96 1.51
C VAL A 332 2.60 25.02 2.61
N GLY A 333 3.44 23.99 2.71
CA GLY A 333 4.36 23.76 3.81
C GLY A 333 3.72 23.03 4.99
N TRP A 334 4.32 23.18 6.17
CA TRP A 334 3.99 22.44 7.40
C TRP A 334 2.96 23.13 8.31
N ASP A 335 2.36 24.23 7.87
CA ASP A 335 1.39 25.00 8.63
C ASP A 335 0.05 24.25 8.78
N ASP A 336 -0.51 24.25 10.00
CA ASP A 336 -1.87 23.79 10.30
C ASP A 336 -2.89 24.88 9.91
N ARG A 337 -3.20 24.93 8.62
CA ARG A 337 -4.18 25.86 8.03
C ARG A 337 -4.71 25.35 6.69
N PRO A 338 -5.86 25.85 6.21
CA PRO A 338 -6.27 25.67 4.82
C PRO A 338 -5.23 26.21 3.82
N ALA A 339 -5.11 25.57 2.67
CA ALA A 339 -4.41 26.15 1.52
C ALA A 339 -5.07 27.47 1.08
N THR A 340 -4.25 28.45 0.69
CA THR A 340 -4.77 29.64 -0.03
C THR A 340 -5.19 29.25 -1.45
N PRO A 341 -6.05 30.03 -2.15
CA PRO A 341 -6.47 29.70 -3.51
C PRO A 341 -5.29 29.47 -4.47
N GLN A 342 -4.23 30.29 -4.38
CA GLN A 342 -3.03 30.15 -5.21
C GLN A 342 -2.23 28.88 -4.89
N GLN A 343 -2.23 28.45 -3.61
CA GLN A 343 -1.58 27.19 -3.23
C GLN A 343 -2.42 25.98 -3.68
N LEU A 344 -3.74 26.08 -3.64
CA LEU A 344 -4.62 25.06 -4.20
C LEU A 344 -4.50 24.97 -5.73
N ASP A 345 -4.36 26.09 -6.43
CA ASP A 345 -4.04 26.12 -7.86
C ASP A 345 -2.74 25.35 -8.15
N HIS A 346 -1.66 25.68 -7.42
CA HIS A 346 -0.37 24.98 -7.54
C HIS A 346 -0.45 23.49 -7.22
N MET A 347 -1.20 23.08 -6.18
CA MET A 347 -1.41 21.65 -5.89
C MET A 347 -2.15 20.93 -7.03
N ARG A 348 -3.14 21.59 -7.66
CA ARG A 348 -3.84 21.04 -8.83
C ARG A 348 -2.95 20.93 -10.05
N GLU A 349 -1.99 21.85 -10.23
CA GLU A 349 -0.97 21.80 -11.27
C GLU A 349 -0.01 20.62 -11.05
N LEU A 350 0.54 20.46 -9.83
CA LEU A 350 1.40 19.33 -9.47
C LEU A 350 0.71 17.97 -9.65
N VAL A 351 -0.57 17.85 -9.25
CA VAL A 351 -1.34 16.61 -9.45
C VAL A 351 -1.61 16.36 -10.94
N ALA A 352 -1.95 17.40 -11.71
CA ALA A 352 -2.16 17.26 -13.16
C ALA A 352 -0.89 16.80 -13.88
N GLN A 353 0.26 17.41 -13.56
CA GLN A 353 1.57 17.02 -14.08
C GLN A 353 1.89 15.56 -13.74
N GLY A 354 1.75 15.14 -12.48
CA GLY A 354 2.02 13.76 -12.08
C GLY A 354 1.13 12.73 -12.81
N MET A 355 -0.13 13.07 -13.06
CA MET A 355 -1.05 12.21 -13.83
C MET A 355 -0.64 12.15 -15.32
N GLU A 356 -0.18 13.26 -15.90
CA GLU A 356 0.33 13.31 -17.29
C GLU A 356 1.62 12.53 -17.48
N GLU A 357 2.51 12.56 -16.48
CA GLU A 357 3.80 11.85 -16.45
C GLU A 357 3.68 10.33 -16.22
N GLY A 358 2.52 9.85 -15.76
CA GLY A 358 2.18 8.43 -15.75
C GLY A 358 1.60 7.89 -14.44
N ALA A 359 1.36 8.72 -13.41
CA ALA A 359 0.73 8.24 -12.18
C ALA A 359 -0.64 7.59 -12.44
N VAL A 360 -0.96 6.56 -11.65
CA VAL A 360 -2.24 5.82 -11.75
C VAL A 360 -3.36 6.44 -10.91
N GLY A 361 -3.02 7.40 -10.05
CA GLY A 361 -3.94 8.02 -9.09
C GLY A 361 -3.22 8.92 -8.09
N MET A 362 -3.88 9.20 -6.98
CA MET A 362 -3.36 10.01 -5.86
C MET A 362 -3.63 9.29 -4.54
N SER A 363 -2.67 9.29 -3.61
CA SER A 363 -2.87 8.81 -2.24
C SER A 363 -2.96 9.99 -1.26
N SER A 364 -3.47 9.75 -0.05
CA SER A 364 -3.42 10.74 1.05
C SER A 364 -3.16 10.08 2.39
N GLY A 365 -2.40 10.77 3.25
CA GLY A 365 -2.18 10.41 4.64
C GLY A 365 -2.94 11.36 5.55
N LEU A 366 -4.22 11.11 5.81
CA LEU A 366 -5.05 12.03 6.61
C LEU A 366 -4.86 11.87 8.13
N THR A 367 -3.87 11.05 8.51
CA THR A 367 -3.33 10.81 9.86
C THR A 367 -1.83 11.15 9.92
N TYR A 368 -1.25 11.62 8.81
CA TYR A 368 0.15 12.02 8.70
C TYR A 368 0.26 13.48 8.30
N THR A 369 1.23 14.21 8.86
CA THR A 369 1.40 15.63 8.52
C THR A 369 2.34 15.81 7.33
N PRO A 370 2.09 16.80 6.45
CA PRO A 370 1.04 17.82 6.54
C PRO A 370 -0.31 17.44 5.90
N GLY A 371 -0.48 16.22 5.38
CA GLY A 371 -1.72 15.77 4.70
C GLY A 371 -2.98 15.84 5.57
N MET A 372 -2.85 15.51 6.85
CA MET A 372 -3.87 15.61 7.92
C MET A 372 -4.60 16.97 7.97
N TYR A 373 -3.91 18.07 7.63
CA TYR A 373 -4.46 19.44 7.65
C TYR A 373 -5.34 19.78 6.42
N ALA A 374 -5.45 18.88 5.45
CA ALA A 374 -6.28 19.11 4.26
C ALA A 374 -7.78 19.05 4.62
N THR A 375 -8.55 19.99 4.07
CA THR A 375 -10.02 19.99 4.21
C THR A 375 -10.67 19.08 3.17
N ASP A 376 -11.90 18.60 3.43
CA ASP A 376 -12.72 17.89 2.43
C ASP A 376 -12.77 18.67 1.10
N SER A 377 -12.87 20.00 1.16
CA SER A 377 -12.92 20.83 -0.06
C SER A 377 -11.60 20.83 -0.86
N GLU A 378 -10.45 20.86 -0.17
CA GLU A 378 -9.13 20.77 -0.79
C GLU A 378 -8.96 19.40 -1.47
N LEU A 379 -9.24 18.33 -0.74
CA LEU A 379 -9.18 16.96 -1.23
C LEU A 379 -10.18 16.71 -2.39
N THR A 380 -11.37 17.30 -2.35
CA THR A 380 -12.37 17.22 -3.44
C THR A 380 -11.82 17.84 -4.73
N GLU A 381 -11.23 19.03 -4.67
CA GLU A 381 -10.69 19.69 -5.86
C GLU A 381 -9.48 18.94 -6.45
N LEU A 382 -8.64 18.32 -5.62
CA LEU A 382 -7.55 17.45 -6.08
C LEU A 382 -8.08 16.15 -6.70
N CYS A 383 -9.09 15.51 -6.08
CA CYS A 383 -9.75 14.33 -6.65
C CYS A 383 -10.42 14.61 -8.00
N ARG A 384 -10.97 15.82 -8.20
CA ARG A 384 -11.47 16.25 -9.53
C ARG A 384 -10.37 16.34 -10.57
N VAL A 385 -9.14 16.69 -10.19
CA VAL A 385 -8.00 16.62 -11.12
C VAL A 385 -7.74 15.17 -11.52
N VAL A 386 -7.59 14.27 -10.54
CA VAL A 386 -7.35 12.83 -10.76
C VAL A 386 -8.44 12.19 -11.65
N ALA A 387 -9.71 12.50 -11.38
CA ALA A 387 -10.86 12.01 -12.14
C ALA A 387 -10.82 12.40 -13.63
N ARG A 388 -10.28 13.58 -14.00
CA ARG A 388 -10.15 13.99 -15.42
C ARG A 388 -9.22 13.07 -16.22
N TYR A 389 -8.31 12.38 -15.53
CA TYR A 389 -7.35 11.44 -16.12
C TYR A 389 -7.78 9.97 -15.92
N ASP A 390 -9.00 9.70 -15.42
CA ASP A 390 -9.53 8.36 -15.13
C ASP A 390 -8.73 7.58 -14.05
N GLY A 391 -7.95 8.29 -13.22
CA GLY A 391 -7.24 7.73 -12.07
C GLY A 391 -8.15 7.49 -10.86
N TYR A 392 -7.57 6.96 -9.78
CA TYR A 392 -8.28 6.72 -8.52
C TYR A 392 -7.63 7.43 -7.32
N TYR A 393 -8.40 7.58 -6.25
CA TYR A 393 -7.96 8.12 -4.97
C TYR A 393 -7.76 7.00 -3.94
N CYS A 394 -6.63 7.02 -3.24
CA CYS A 394 -6.20 5.99 -2.28
C CYS A 394 -5.94 6.59 -0.88
N PRO A 395 -6.96 6.83 -0.05
CA PRO A 395 -6.77 7.44 1.25
C PRO A 395 -6.44 6.45 2.36
N HIS A 396 -5.33 6.68 3.07
CA HIS A 396 -5.28 6.48 4.51
C HIS A 396 -6.13 7.58 5.14
N HIS A 397 -7.38 7.25 5.48
CA HIS A 397 -8.37 8.22 5.93
C HIS A 397 -8.22 8.58 7.42
N ARG A 398 -8.92 9.64 7.87
CA ARG A 398 -8.70 10.32 9.17
C ARG A 398 -8.71 9.42 10.42
N SER A 399 -9.43 8.31 10.41
CA SER A 399 -9.55 7.45 11.59
C SER A 399 -9.77 5.99 11.21
N TYR A 400 -8.99 5.08 11.79
CA TYR A 400 -9.32 3.64 11.88
C TYR A 400 -9.78 3.24 13.31
N GLY A 401 -9.94 4.24 14.18
CA GLY A 401 -10.31 4.12 15.60
C GLY A 401 -11.69 4.72 15.88
N ALA A 402 -11.77 5.71 16.77
CA ALA A 402 -13.04 6.16 17.34
C ALA A 402 -14.08 6.68 16.32
N GLY A 403 -13.63 7.28 15.21
CA GLY A 403 -14.47 7.79 14.12
C GLY A 403 -14.29 7.04 12.80
N ALA A 404 -14.12 5.71 12.85
CA ALA A 404 -13.77 4.92 11.66
C ALA A 404 -14.85 4.97 10.56
N LEU A 405 -16.12 4.70 10.89
CA LEU A 405 -17.19 4.67 9.88
C LEU A 405 -17.41 6.06 9.27
N GLU A 406 -17.32 7.11 10.08
CA GLU A 406 -17.42 8.50 9.65
C GLU A 406 -16.31 8.87 8.65
N ALA A 407 -15.09 8.35 8.85
CA ALA A 407 -13.98 8.53 7.91
C ALA A 407 -14.17 7.76 6.60
N TYR A 408 -14.75 6.54 6.64
CA TYR A 408 -15.14 5.83 5.42
C TYR A 408 -16.23 6.58 4.64
N GLU A 409 -17.28 7.03 5.32
CA GLU A 409 -18.36 7.85 4.72
C GLU A 409 -17.85 9.18 4.15
N GLU A 410 -16.87 9.82 4.80
CA GLU A 410 -16.16 11.01 4.30
C GLU A 410 -15.54 10.73 2.93
N MET A 411 -14.75 9.65 2.80
CA MET A 411 -14.06 9.32 1.55
C MET A 411 -15.05 8.94 0.44
N MET A 412 -16.12 8.19 0.76
CA MET A 412 -17.17 7.84 -0.22
C MET A 412 -17.96 9.07 -0.70
N ARG A 413 -18.30 9.99 0.21
CA ARG A 413 -18.95 11.27 -0.13
C ARG A 413 -18.04 12.11 -1.02
N LEU A 414 -16.80 12.30 -0.61
CA LEU A 414 -15.83 13.15 -1.29
C LEU A 414 -15.54 12.67 -2.72
N THR A 415 -15.31 11.37 -2.89
CA THR A 415 -15.01 10.81 -4.22
C THR A 415 -16.21 10.85 -5.16
N ARG A 416 -17.43 10.61 -4.65
CA ARG A 416 -18.67 10.84 -5.40
C ARG A 416 -18.83 12.30 -5.83
N ASP A 417 -18.62 13.24 -4.94
CA ASP A 417 -18.76 14.69 -5.20
C ASP A 417 -17.62 15.25 -6.10
N ALA A 418 -16.52 14.50 -6.23
CA ALA A 418 -15.42 14.73 -7.16
C ALA A 418 -15.57 13.99 -8.51
N GLY A 419 -16.43 12.96 -8.59
CA GLY A 419 -16.51 12.05 -9.73
C GLY A 419 -15.28 11.15 -9.89
N CYS A 420 -14.57 10.85 -8.80
CA CYS A 420 -13.33 10.08 -8.77
C CYS A 420 -13.57 8.62 -8.33
N SER A 421 -12.82 7.67 -8.87
CA SER A 421 -12.77 6.29 -8.37
C SER A 421 -12.09 6.24 -6.99
N LEU A 422 -12.55 5.35 -6.09
CA LEU A 422 -12.02 5.18 -4.75
C LEU A 422 -11.38 3.80 -4.55
N HIS A 423 -10.21 3.78 -3.90
CA HIS A 423 -9.59 2.57 -3.36
C HIS A 423 -9.29 2.81 -1.88
N LEU A 424 -10.02 2.19 -0.97
CA LEU A 424 -9.78 2.35 0.46
C LEU A 424 -8.52 1.58 0.87
N ALA A 425 -7.47 2.31 1.25
CA ALA A 425 -6.21 1.75 1.69
C ALA A 425 -6.37 1.01 3.03
N HIS A 426 -5.72 -0.17 3.12
CA HIS A 426 -5.61 -1.02 4.32
C HIS A 426 -6.86 -1.02 5.22
N ALA A 427 -8.02 -1.15 4.58
CA ALA A 427 -9.34 -0.90 5.15
C ALA A 427 -9.62 -1.82 6.35
N THR A 428 -9.42 -1.30 7.56
CA THR A 428 -9.57 -2.05 8.81
C THR A 428 -10.56 -1.39 9.77
N MET A 429 -10.96 -2.17 10.78
CA MET A 429 -11.77 -1.77 11.92
C MET A 429 -10.97 -2.11 13.19
N ASN A 430 -9.97 -1.28 13.47
CA ASN A 430 -8.98 -1.44 14.55
C ASN A 430 -9.45 -0.81 15.88
N PHE A 431 -8.70 -1.06 16.95
CA PHE A 431 -8.96 -0.61 18.33
C PHE A 431 -10.14 -1.32 18.99
N GLY A 432 -10.14 -1.37 20.33
CA GLY A 432 -11.18 -2.08 21.10
C GLY A 432 -12.60 -1.58 20.82
N VAL A 433 -12.75 -0.31 20.45
CA VAL A 433 -14.03 0.33 20.09
C VAL A 433 -14.64 -0.22 18.79
N ASN A 434 -13.86 -0.86 17.92
CA ASN A 434 -14.34 -1.40 16.64
C ASN A 434 -14.38 -2.93 16.55
N LYS A 435 -14.21 -3.62 17.68
CA LYS A 435 -14.25 -5.08 17.71
C LYS A 435 -15.59 -5.61 17.18
N GLY A 436 -15.53 -6.46 16.15
CA GLY A 436 -16.70 -7.06 15.49
C GLY A 436 -17.55 -6.12 14.63
N ARG A 437 -17.12 -4.87 14.39
CA ARG A 437 -17.88 -3.86 13.64
C ARG A 437 -17.68 -3.89 12.11
N ALA A 438 -16.88 -4.81 11.58
CA ALA A 438 -16.73 -4.95 10.12
C ALA A 438 -18.05 -5.06 9.33
N PRO A 439 -19.13 -5.74 9.81
CA PRO A 439 -20.40 -5.75 9.10
C PRO A 439 -21.04 -4.38 8.87
N GLU A 440 -20.79 -3.39 9.75
CA GLU A 440 -21.26 -2.01 9.56
C GLU A 440 -20.54 -1.36 8.37
N LEU A 441 -19.22 -1.49 8.31
CA LEU A 441 -18.40 -1.03 7.17
C LEU A 441 -18.81 -1.72 5.86
N LEU A 442 -19.03 -3.04 5.88
CA LEU A 442 -19.47 -3.77 4.69
C LEU A 442 -20.84 -3.29 4.19
N THR A 443 -21.77 -2.96 5.10
CA THR A 443 -23.08 -2.40 4.73
C THR A 443 -22.93 -1.05 4.02
N LEU A 444 -22.07 -0.15 4.55
CA LEU A 444 -21.78 1.15 3.91
C LEU A 444 -21.15 0.98 2.51
N LEU A 445 -20.25 0.00 2.36
CA LEU A 445 -19.64 -0.33 1.07
C LEU A 445 -20.67 -0.85 0.06
N ASP A 446 -21.52 -1.78 0.47
CA ASP A 446 -22.56 -2.37 -0.38
C ASP A 446 -23.60 -1.32 -0.83
N ASP A 447 -24.04 -0.43 0.08
CA ASP A 447 -24.96 0.66 -0.24
C ASP A 447 -24.34 1.68 -1.23
N ALA A 448 -23.05 1.99 -1.07
CA ALA A 448 -22.33 2.89 -1.99
C ALA A 448 -22.13 2.25 -3.37
N LEU A 449 -21.77 0.96 -3.44
CA LEU A 449 -21.65 0.20 -4.69
C LEU A 449 -23.01 0.05 -5.39
N ALA A 450 -24.09 -0.24 -4.65
CA ALA A 450 -25.45 -0.30 -5.18
C ALA A 450 -25.93 1.07 -5.73
N SER A 451 -25.41 2.17 -5.18
CA SER A 451 -25.60 3.53 -5.66
C SER A 451 -24.74 3.89 -6.89
N GLY A 452 -23.92 2.96 -7.39
CA GLY A 452 -23.08 3.13 -8.58
C GLY A 452 -21.71 3.75 -8.33
N ALA A 453 -21.23 3.81 -7.08
CA ALA A 453 -19.87 4.27 -6.79
C ALA A 453 -18.82 3.26 -7.27
N ASP A 454 -17.71 3.75 -7.84
CA ASP A 454 -16.56 2.92 -8.22
C ASP A 454 -15.60 2.79 -7.03
N ILE A 455 -15.81 1.78 -6.19
CA ILE A 455 -15.06 1.53 -4.96
C ILE A 455 -14.36 0.17 -5.00
N SER A 456 -13.11 0.14 -4.54
CA SER A 456 -12.42 -1.08 -4.08
C SER A 456 -11.75 -0.82 -2.74
N LEU A 457 -11.14 -1.85 -2.17
CA LEU A 457 -10.34 -1.75 -0.95
C LEU A 457 -9.19 -2.76 -0.98
N ASP A 458 -8.13 -2.48 -0.25
CA ASP A 458 -7.14 -3.50 0.14
C ASP A 458 -7.12 -3.73 1.65
N THR A 459 -6.59 -4.89 2.05
CA THR A 459 -6.09 -5.10 3.41
C THR A 459 -4.83 -5.96 3.36
N TYR A 460 -4.07 -5.93 4.46
CA TYR A 460 -3.09 -6.96 4.78
C TYR A 460 -3.72 -8.04 5.70
N PRO A 461 -3.29 -9.31 5.60
CA PRO A 461 -3.94 -10.45 6.29
C PRO A 461 -3.46 -10.66 7.73
N TYR A 462 -3.28 -9.59 8.51
CA TYR A 462 -2.72 -9.62 9.87
C TYR A 462 -3.47 -8.68 10.82
N THR A 463 -3.39 -8.93 12.13
CA THR A 463 -4.04 -8.08 13.15
C THR A 463 -3.24 -6.83 13.58
N PRO A 464 -1.91 -6.81 13.66
CA PRO A 464 -1.20 -5.58 14.02
C PRO A 464 -1.04 -4.65 12.80
N GLY A 465 -1.10 -3.34 13.05
CA GLY A 465 -0.59 -2.35 12.09
C GLY A 465 0.92 -2.15 12.24
N CYS A 466 1.54 -1.42 11.31
CA CYS A 466 2.92 -0.95 11.43
C CYS A 466 3.03 0.48 10.90
N THR A 467 3.70 1.36 11.64
CA THR A 467 3.98 2.75 11.24
C THR A 467 5.10 3.32 12.12
N THR A 468 5.25 4.63 12.22
CA THR A 468 6.23 5.31 13.11
C THR A 468 5.59 5.82 14.40
N LEU A 469 6.33 5.81 15.52
CA LEU A 469 5.85 6.32 16.81
C LEU A 469 5.39 7.79 16.75
N VAL A 470 6.05 8.61 15.93
CA VAL A 470 5.68 10.03 15.71
C VAL A 470 4.29 10.21 15.09
N ALA A 471 3.75 9.20 14.41
CA ALA A 471 2.40 9.27 13.86
C ALA A 471 1.31 9.35 14.94
N MET A 472 1.59 8.83 16.14
CA MET A 472 0.63 8.82 17.26
C MET A 472 0.48 10.19 17.94
N LEU A 473 1.30 11.18 17.56
CA LEU A 473 1.25 12.54 18.12
C LEU A 473 -0.01 13.30 17.66
N PRO A 474 -0.52 14.24 18.46
CA PRO A 474 -1.61 15.11 18.03
C PRO A 474 -1.14 16.09 16.94
N SER A 475 -1.99 16.33 15.94
CA SER A 475 -1.83 17.26 14.80
C SER A 475 -1.08 18.55 15.11
N TRP A 476 -1.50 19.28 16.15
CA TRP A 476 -0.94 20.56 16.56
C TRP A 476 0.53 20.47 17.02
N ALA A 477 0.97 19.31 17.50
CA ALA A 477 2.36 19.09 17.91
C ALA A 477 3.29 18.91 16.70
N SER A 478 2.70 18.56 15.55
CA SER A 478 3.39 18.30 14.28
C SER A 478 3.46 19.50 13.32
N GLU A 479 2.77 20.60 13.65
CA GLU A 479 2.80 21.84 12.89
C GLU A 479 4.23 22.38 12.79
N GLY A 480 4.69 22.79 11.61
CA GLY A 480 6.07 23.25 11.38
C GLY A 480 7.11 22.13 11.23
N GLY A 481 6.68 20.85 11.25
CA GLY A 481 7.50 19.71 10.83
C GLY A 481 8.50 19.17 11.86
N PRO A 482 9.41 18.26 11.44
CA PRO A 482 10.24 17.45 12.33
C PRO A 482 11.01 18.23 13.41
N GLU A 483 11.65 19.35 13.07
CA GLU A 483 12.40 20.16 14.03
C GLU A 483 11.50 20.83 15.07
N ALA A 484 10.29 21.24 14.66
CA ALA A 484 9.30 21.84 15.55
C ALA A 484 8.70 20.80 16.50
N ILE A 485 8.47 19.57 16.03
CA ILE A 485 8.10 18.41 16.87
C ILE A 485 9.18 18.19 17.94
N LEU A 486 10.45 18.05 17.53
CA LEU A 486 11.57 17.83 18.46
C LEU A 486 11.73 18.98 19.46
N ALA A 487 11.50 20.23 19.05
CA ALA A 487 11.50 21.37 19.97
C ALA A 487 10.35 21.29 21.00
N ARG A 488 9.12 21.00 20.57
CA ARG A 488 7.95 20.81 21.46
C ARG A 488 8.10 19.61 22.40
N LEU A 489 8.78 18.55 21.98
CA LEU A 489 9.07 17.39 22.83
C LEU A 489 10.21 17.63 23.81
N ARG A 490 11.12 18.59 23.55
CA ARG A 490 12.21 18.98 24.47
C ARG A 490 11.76 19.99 25.52
N ASP A 491 10.78 20.84 25.23
CA ASP A 491 10.13 21.69 26.22
C ASP A 491 9.14 20.89 27.09
N ASP A 492 9.23 21.03 28.42
CA ASP A 492 8.45 20.21 29.35
C ASP A 492 6.95 20.57 29.37
N ASP A 493 6.59 21.85 29.22
CA ASP A 493 5.19 22.29 29.24
C ASP A 493 4.46 21.81 27.97
N THR A 494 5.09 21.88 26.79
CA THR A 494 4.50 21.29 25.58
C THR A 494 4.56 19.77 25.56
N ALA A 495 5.62 19.14 26.09
CA ALA A 495 5.68 17.68 26.20
C ALA A 495 4.58 17.12 27.12
N GLU A 496 4.29 17.77 28.25
CA GLU A 496 3.18 17.38 29.14
C GLU A 496 1.81 17.55 28.46
N ARG A 497 1.62 18.58 27.63
CA ARG A 497 0.42 18.73 26.81
C ARG A 497 0.29 17.63 25.76
N VAL A 498 1.38 17.24 25.10
CA VAL A 498 1.39 16.10 24.16
C VAL A 498 1.03 14.81 24.90
N ARG A 499 1.65 14.54 26.05
CA ARG A 499 1.32 13.39 26.91
C ARG A 499 -0.17 13.34 27.23
N HIS A 500 -0.74 14.45 27.68
CA HIS A 500 -2.16 14.51 28.03
C HIS A 500 -3.08 14.21 26.84
N HIS A 501 -2.74 14.70 25.65
CA HIS A 501 -3.47 14.36 24.42
C HIS A 501 -3.38 12.86 24.11
N MET A 502 -2.20 12.27 24.19
CA MET A 502 -2.00 10.86 23.88
C MET A 502 -2.64 9.93 24.93
N GLU A 503 -2.36 10.13 26.22
CA GLU A 503 -2.75 9.19 27.29
C GLU A 503 -4.16 9.41 27.86
N VAL A 504 -4.78 10.59 27.65
CA VAL A 504 -6.06 10.94 28.31
C VAL A 504 -7.15 11.34 27.32
N VAL A 505 -6.83 12.19 26.33
CA VAL A 505 -7.84 12.71 25.38
C VAL A 505 -8.08 11.74 24.22
N GLY A 506 -7.01 11.13 23.71
CA GLY A 506 -6.97 10.51 22.39
C GLY A 506 -6.49 11.53 21.35
N ALA A 507 -5.32 11.31 20.78
CA ALA A 507 -4.78 12.12 19.70
C ALA A 507 -5.45 11.74 18.37
N ASP A 508 -5.60 12.70 17.44
CA ASP A 508 -6.05 12.45 16.06
C ASP A 508 -5.08 11.57 15.28
N GLY A 509 -3.76 11.74 15.46
CA GLY A 509 -2.74 10.79 14.98
C GLY A 509 -2.88 9.37 15.56
N CYS A 510 -3.51 9.22 16.74
CA CYS A 510 -3.91 7.93 17.33
C CYS A 510 -5.42 7.66 17.15
N HIS A 511 -6.01 8.19 16.07
CA HIS A 511 -7.40 8.00 15.62
C HIS A 511 -8.48 8.30 16.68
N GLY A 512 -8.23 9.29 17.55
CA GLY A 512 -9.13 9.71 18.61
C GLY A 512 -9.23 8.74 19.80
N VAL A 513 -8.32 7.75 19.88
CA VAL A 513 -8.29 6.76 20.97
C VAL A 513 -7.10 7.08 21.90
N PRO A 514 -7.30 7.15 23.23
CA PRO A 514 -6.18 7.25 24.17
C PRO A 514 -5.22 6.07 24.01
N ILE A 515 -3.92 6.36 23.94
CA ILE A 515 -2.91 5.36 23.60
C ILE A 515 -2.72 4.36 24.74
N ASP A 516 -2.74 3.07 24.41
CA ASP A 516 -2.35 1.99 25.31
C ASP A 516 -0.91 1.57 24.98
N TRP A 517 0.05 1.99 25.79
CA TRP A 517 1.47 1.68 25.63
C TRP A 517 1.81 0.19 25.69
N SER A 518 0.90 -0.68 26.14
CA SER A 518 1.06 -2.15 26.07
C SER A 518 0.72 -2.71 24.68
N THR A 519 0.13 -1.91 23.78
CA THR A 519 -0.16 -2.29 22.39
C THR A 519 0.88 -1.76 21.39
N ILE A 520 1.83 -0.93 21.84
CA ILE A 520 2.83 -0.27 20.99
C ILE A 520 4.18 -0.98 21.14
N GLU A 521 4.52 -1.88 20.22
CA GLU A 521 5.81 -2.58 20.17
C GLU A 521 6.82 -1.79 19.33
N ILE A 522 8.04 -1.56 19.82
CA ILE A 522 9.11 -0.95 19.02
C ILE A 522 9.64 -1.98 18.02
N SER A 523 9.42 -1.76 16.72
CA SER A 523 9.93 -2.63 15.64
C SER A 523 11.33 -2.24 15.15
N GLY A 524 11.77 -1.02 15.37
CA GLY A 524 13.12 -0.60 14.97
C GLY A 524 13.44 0.83 15.36
N VAL A 525 14.74 1.12 15.39
CA VAL A 525 15.30 2.43 15.75
C VAL A 525 16.41 2.82 14.76
N SER A 526 16.75 4.11 14.71
CA SER A 526 17.89 4.65 13.96
C SER A 526 19.13 4.86 14.83
N ASP A 527 18.97 5.18 16.12
CA ASP A 527 20.06 5.27 17.11
C ASP A 527 20.40 3.89 17.69
N PRO A 528 21.65 3.38 17.50
CA PRO A 528 22.11 2.14 18.12
C PRO A 528 21.96 2.09 19.65
N GLY A 529 21.95 3.24 20.33
CA GLY A 529 21.76 3.36 21.78
C GLY A 529 20.35 3.02 22.28
N LEU A 530 19.38 2.89 21.37
CA LEU A 530 17.98 2.54 21.68
C LEU A 530 17.62 1.10 21.28
N THR A 531 18.56 0.34 20.74
CA THR A 531 18.35 -1.06 20.28
C THR A 531 17.89 -2.00 21.38
N ASP A 532 18.12 -1.66 22.66
CA ASP A 532 17.59 -2.41 23.80
C ASP A 532 16.06 -2.35 23.92
N CYS A 533 15.40 -1.41 23.25
CA CYS A 533 13.94 -1.25 23.25
C CYS A 533 13.26 -2.10 22.16
N VAL A 534 13.98 -2.54 21.13
CA VAL A 534 13.43 -3.27 19.98
C VAL A 534 12.83 -4.62 20.41
N GLY A 535 11.67 -4.95 19.84
CA GLY A 535 10.92 -6.18 20.11
C GLY A 535 10.21 -6.19 21.46
N LYS A 536 10.11 -5.05 22.15
CA LYS A 536 9.37 -4.84 23.40
C LYS A 536 8.28 -3.82 23.18
N THR A 537 7.22 -3.88 23.98
CA THR A 537 6.27 -2.78 24.09
C THR A 537 6.90 -1.58 24.80
N VAL A 538 6.39 -0.37 24.54
CA VAL A 538 6.79 0.85 25.27
C VAL A 538 6.56 0.66 26.78
N ALA A 539 5.47 -0.01 27.16
CA ALA A 539 5.20 -0.36 28.56
C ALA A 539 6.25 -1.31 29.17
N GLU A 540 6.70 -2.35 28.45
CA GLU A 540 7.75 -3.28 28.92
C GLU A 540 9.12 -2.61 29.00
N ALA A 541 9.49 -1.80 28.00
CA ALA A 541 10.75 -1.05 27.99
C ALA A 541 10.81 -0.04 29.16
N ALA A 542 9.69 0.61 29.48
CA ALA A 542 9.56 1.49 30.64
C ALA A 542 9.66 0.72 31.97
N ALA A 543 8.94 -0.41 32.08
CA ALA A 543 8.95 -1.25 33.28
C ALA A 543 10.36 -1.79 33.61
N GLN A 544 11.14 -2.17 32.60
CA GLN A 544 12.53 -2.63 32.78
C GLN A 544 13.46 -1.54 33.30
N ARG A 545 13.14 -0.27 33.07
CA ARG A 545 13.91 0.91 33.51
C ARG A 545 13.33 1.57 34.77
N GLY A 546 12.19 1.09 35.26
CA GLY A 546 11.48 1.66 36.41
C GLY A 546 10.88 3.05 36.14
N GLU A 547 10.62 3.39 34.87
CA GLU A 547 10.10 4.69 34.44
C GLU A 547 8.64 4.60 33.97
N ALA A 548 7.99 5.75 33.77
CA ALA A 548 6.65 5.80 33.19
C ALA A 548 6.72 5.58 31.66
N PRO A 549 5.72 4.93 31.02
CA PRO A 549 5.72 4.70 29.57
C PRO A 549 5.93 5.97 28.73
N TRP A 550 5.34 7.11 29.12
CA TRP A 550 5.61 8.39 28.47
C TRP A 550 7.09 8.79 28.50
N THR A 551 7.82 8.53 29.59
CA THR A 551 9.25 8.85 29.66
C THR A 551 10.03 8.08 28.60
N THR A 552 9.74 6.80 28.42
CA THR A 552 10.32 5.97 27.36
C THR A 552 9.88 6.44 25.97
N ALA A 553 8.59 6.73 25.76
CA ALA A 553 8.07 7.21 24.47
C ALA A 553 8.68 8.55 24.04
N ARG A 554 8.73 9.53 24.96
CA ARG A 554 9.36 10.84 24.76
C ARG A 554 10.85 10.68 24.43
N ARG A 555 11.55 9.77 25.13
CA ARG A 555 12.96 9.47 24.88
C ARG A 555 13.16 8.87 23.49
N LEU A 556 12.39 7.86 23.10
CA LEU A 556 12.41 7.29 21.74
C LEU A 556 12.19 8.37 20.68
N LEU A 557 11.14 9.19 20.82
CA LEU A 557 10.85 10.28 19.85
C LEU A 557 12.00 11.31 19.73
N VAL A 558 12.62 11.71 20.85
CA VAL A 558 13.64 12.78 20.87
C VAL A 558 15.02 12.30 20.49
N ASP A 559 15.45 11.14 21.03
CA ASP A 559 16.80 10.61 20.85
C ASP A 559 16.92 9.94 19.47
N ASP A 560 15.89 9.23 19.02
CA ASP A 560 15.85 8.57 17.71
C ASP A 560 15.51 9.51 16.54
N GLY A 561 15.42 10.82 16.80
CA GLY A 561 15.11 11.83 15.77
C GLY A 561 13.77 11.59 15.07
N LEU A 562 12.75 11.09 15.78
CA LEU A 562 11.44 10.66 15.28
C LEU A 562 11.45 9.39 14.38
N GLY A 563 12.59 8.71 14.24
CA GLY A 563 12.77 7.56 13.34
C GLY A 563 12.12 6.24 13.80
N SER A 564 11.70 6.13 15.06
CA SER A 564 11.29 4.84 15.65
C SER A 564 10.06 4.25 14.98
N THR A 565 10.19 3.03 14.47
CA THR A 565 9.07 2.25 13.94
C THR A 565 8.39 1.45 15.03
N ILE A 566 7.09 1.24 14.87
CA ILE A 566 6.24 0.49 15.81
C ILE A 566 5.37 -0.54 15.11
N LEU A 567 5.06 -1.64 15.81
CA LEU A 567 3.89 -2.46 15.54
C LEU A 567 2.77 -2.04 16.50
N GLN A 568 1.54 -1.95 16.00
CA GLN A 568 0.37 -1.54 16.77
C GLN A 568 -0.62 -2.70 16.90
N HIS A 569 -0.64 -3.35 18.07
CA HIS A 569 -1.41 -4.57 18.35
C HIS A 569 -2.87 -4.26 18.67
N VAL A 570 -3.63 -3.78 17.68
CA VAL A 570 -5.00 -3.25 17.87
C VAL A 570 -6.08 -3.83 16.95
N GLY A 571 -5.75 -4.68 15.96
CA GLY A 571 -6.73 -5.27 15.06
C GLY A 571 -7.42 -6.53 15.60
N HIS A 572 -8.54 -6.89 14.97
CA HIS A 572 -9.38 -8.03 15.36
C HIS A 572 -9.56 -8.99 14.19
N GLU A 573 -9.27 -10.27 14.41
CA GLU A 573 -9.28 -11.32 13.40
C GLU A 573 -10.64 -11.50 12.72
N GLU A 574 -11.74 -11.33 13.47
CA GLU A 574 -13.10 -11.38 12.93
C GLU A 574 -13.38 -10.27 11.91
N ASN A 575 -12.78 -9.09 12.09
CA ASN A 575 -12.90 -7.97 11.16
C ASN A 575 -12.07 -8.24 9.90
N VAL A 576 -10.81 -8.66 10.07
CA VAL A 576 -9.89 -9.03 8.97
C VAL A 576 -10.51 -10.09 8.06
N ARG A 577 -11.09 -11.16 8.63
CA ARG A 577 -11.81 -12.23 7.90
C ARG A 577 -13.12 -11.81 7.25
N ALA A 578 -13.81 -10.81 7.77
CA ALA A 578 -15.03 -10.30 7.17
C ALA A 578 -14.70 -9.43 5.95
N ILE A 579 -13.76 -8.50 6.11
CA ILE A 579 -13.40 -7.51 5.10
C ILE A 579 -12.76 -8.17 3.86
N MET A 580 -11.84 -9.13 4.05
CA MET A 580 -11.16 -9.78 2.91
C MET A 580 -12.06 -10.63 2.00
N ARG A 581 -13.29 -10.94 2.44
CA ARG A 581 -14.28 -11.68 1.63
C ARG A 581 -15.09 -10.77 0.70
N HIS A 582 -14.96 -9.46 0.85
CA HIS A 582 -15.78 -8.52 0.09
C HIS A 582 -15.47 -8.60 -1.42
N PRO A 583 -16.46 -8.55 -2.33
CA PRO A 583 -16.23 -8.80 -3.76
C PRO A 583 -15.30 -7.80 -4.47
N VAL A 584 -15.11 -6.59 -3.90
CA VAL A 584 -14.18 -5.57 -4.42
C VAL A 584 -12.90 -5.43 -3.58
N HIS A 585 -12.64 -6.40 -2.68
CA HIS A 585 -11.37 -6.52 -1.95
C HIS A 585 -10.23 -6.98 -2.85
N THR A 586 -9.02 -6.48 -2.56
CA THR A 586 -7.73 -6.80 -3.18
C THR A 586 -6.65 -6.99 -2.12
N GLY A 587 -5.53 -7.65 -2.46
CA GLY A 587 -4.39 -7.75 -1.54
C GLY A 587 -3.50 -6.50 -1.53
N GLY A 588 -3.16 -6.00 -0.33
CA GLY A 588 -2.11 -5.00 -0.11
C GLY A 588 -1.21 -5.48 1.03
N SER A 589 0.11 -5.38 0.87
CA SER A 589 1.03 -5.87 1.92
C SER A 589 1.24 -4.86 3.03
N ASP A 590 1.13 -3.56 2.73
CA ASP A 590 1.53 -2.45 3.61
C ASP A 590 2.97 -2.65 4.16
N GLY A 591 3.85 -3.11 3.26
CA GLY A 591 5.18 -3.60 3.62
C GLY A 591 6.16 -2.47 3.85
N ILE A 592 6.36 -2.05 5.11
CA ILE A 592 7.52 -1.26 5.54
C ILE A 592 8.71 -2.21 5.74
N LEU A 593 9.77 -2.02 4.95
CA LEU A 593 10.97 -2.88 4.96
C LEU A 593 12.06 -2.40 5.93
N GLN A 594 11.94 -1.16 6.40
CA GLN A 594 12.83 -0.50 7.36
C GLN A 594 12.63 -0.98 8.81
N GLY A 595 13.66 -0.79 9.64
CA GLY A 595 13.67 -1.17 11.07
C GLY A 595 14.26 -2.56 11.32
N ASP A 596 14.68 -2.83 12.55
CA ASP A 596 15.39 -4.06 12.91
C ASP A 596 14.50 -5.31 12.81
N LYS A 597 13.25 -5.18 13.23
CA LYS A 597 12.20 -6.22 13.29
C LYS A 597 10.93 -5.71 12.58
N PRO A 598 10.93 -5.57 11.24
CA PRO A 598 9.78 -5.07 10.48
C PRO A 598 8.56 -5.99 10.64
N HIS A 599 7.38 -5.51 10.28
CA HIS A 599 6.18 -6.35 10.34
C HIS A 599 6.26 -7.50 9.31
N PRO A 600 5.97 -8.77 9.67
CA PRO A 600 6.10 -9.94 8.78
C PRO A 600 5.32 -9.82 7.46
N ARG A 601 4.23 -9.03 7.44
CA ARG A 601 3.48 -8.63 6.22
C ARG A 601 4.37 -8.18 5.05
N ALA A 602 5.53 -7.57 5.32
CA ALA A 602 6.46 -7.12 4.28
C ALA A 602 7.10 -8.28 3.49
N TYR A 603 7.15 -9.49 4.04
CA TYR A 603 7.76 -10.70 3.45
C TYR A 603 6.79 -11.87 3.25
N GLY A 604 5.61 -11.86 3.90
CA GLY A 604 4.72 -13.02 3.95
C GLY A 604 3.28 -12.86 3.47
N THR A 605 2.81 -11.65 3.13
CA THR A 605 1.39 -11.34 2.81
C THR A 605 0.74 -12.29 1.80
N PHE A 606 1.26 -12.40 0.58
CA PHE A 606 0.60 -13.16 -0.50
C PHE A 606 0.59 -14.67 -0.22
N PRO A 607 1.71 -15.28 0.24
CA PRO A 607 1.72 -16.66 0.71
C PRO A 607 0.88 -16.89 1.98
N HIS A 608 0.62 -15.87 2.80
CA HIS A 608 -0.27 -15.98 3.96
C HIS A 608 -1.75 -16.05 3.53
N TYR A 609 -2.16 -15.30 2.50
CA TYR A 609 -3.47 -15.48 1.87
C TYR A 609 -3.64 -16.89 1.30
N LEU A 610 -2.66 -17.39 0.53
CA LEU A 610 -2.72 -18.70 -0.12
C LEU A 610 -2.60 -19.89 0.86
N GLY A 611 -1.72 -19.81 1.85
CA GLY A 611 -1.54 -20.86 2.84
C GLY A 611 -2.60 -20.81 3.94
N HIS A 612 -2.64 -19.71 4.69
CA HIS A 612 -3.44 -19.63 5.92
C HIS A 612 -4.92 -19.41 5.62
N TYR A 613 -5.27 -18.33 4.93
CA TYR A 613 -6.68 -17.97 4.73
C TYR A 613 -7.38 -18.87 3.69
N THR A 614 -6.65 -19.36 2.69
CA THR A 614 -7.21 -20.24 1.65
C THR A 614 -7.14 -21.72 2.06
N ARG A 615 -5.94 -22.32 2.12
CA ARG A 615 -5.79 -23.77 2.37
C ARG A 615 -6.17 -24.19 3.79
N GLU A 616 -5.69 -23.50 4.81
CA GLU A 616 -5.85 -23.93 6.21
C GLU A 616 -7.21 -23.57 6.81
N LEU A 617 -7.72 -22.36 6.52
CA LEU A 617 -8.96 -21.84 7.10
C LEU A 617 -10.18 -21.89 6.17
N GLY A 618 -10.00 -22.05 4.85
CA GLY A 618 -11.11 -22.08 3.88
C GLY A 618 -11.95 -20.79 3.86
N ILE A 619 -11.35 -19.64 4.13
CA ILE A 619 -12.00 -18.32 4.16
C ILE A 619 -12.39 -17.87 2.75
N LEU A 620 -11.57 -18.25 1.77
CA LEU A 620 -11.70 -18.05 0.32
C LEU A 620 -11.30 -19.37 -0.39
N SER A 621 -11.82 -19.61 -1.60
CA SER A 621 -11.25 -20.62 -2.51
C SER A 621 -9.95 -20.14 -3.15
N ILE A 622 -9.14 -21.05 -3.68
CA ILE A 622 -7.86 -20.69 -4.32
C ILE A 622 -8.06 -19.90 -5.62
N GLU A 623 -9.12 -20.20 -6.37
CA GLU A 623 -9.55 -19.42 -7.53
C GLU A 623 -9.96 -17.98 -7.14
N GLU A 624 -10.71 -17.80 -6.05
CA GLU A 624 -11.05 -16.47 -5.52
C GLU A 624 -9.79 -15.74 -5.05
N THR A 625 -8.96 -16.35 -4.20
CA THR A 625 -7.74 -15.72 -3.69
C THR A 625 -6.82 -15.27 -4.83
N VAL A 626 -6.61 -16.09 -5.87
CA VAL A 626 -5.83 -15.63 -7.04
C VAL A 626 -6.50 -14.43 -7.71
N ALA A 627 -7.82 -14.40 -7.88
CA ALA A 627 -8.51 -13.23 -8.43
C ALA A 627 -8.40 -11.97 -7.55
N HIS A 628 -8.45 -12.10 -6.22
CA HIS A 628 -8.23 -11.00 -5.25
C HIS A 628 -6.83 -10.40 -5.40
N LEU A 629 -5.83 -11.22 -5.72
CA LEU A 629 -4.42 -10.83 -5.81
C LEU A 629 -3.96 -10.47 -7.24
N THR A 630 -4.82 -10.62 -8.27
CA THR A 630 -4.42 -10.46 -9.69
C THR A 630 -5.40 -9.64 -10.53
N SER A 631 -6.57 -10.18 -10.87
CA SER A 631 -7.48 -9.56 -11.85
C SER A 631 -8.24 -8.36 -11.28
N ARG A 632 -8.64 -8.40 -10.01
CA ARG A 632 -9.27 -7.26 -9.33
C ARG A 632 -8.33 -6.06 -9.20
N PRO A 633 -7.09 -6.19 -8.69
CA PRO A 633 -6.15 -5.07 -8.67
C PRO A 633 -5.76 -4.60 -10.08
N ALA A 634 -5.60 -5.51 -11.06
CA ALA A 634 -5.38 -5.13 -12.46
C ALA A 634 -6.56 -4.30 -13.03
N ALA A 635 -7.80 -4.61 -12.66
CA ALA A 635 -8.98 -3.85 -13.06
C ALA A 635 -9.03 -2.45 -12.42
N ARG A 636 -8.71 -2.31 -11.12
CA ARG A 636 -8.57 -1.00 -10.45
C ARG A 636 -7.50 -0.14 -11.10
N LEU A 637 -6.35 -0.74 -11.43
CA LEU A 637 -5.25 -0.10 -12.16
C LEU A 637 -5.52 0.08 -13.66
N ARG A 638 -6.69 -0.35 -14.17
CA ARG A 638 -7.11 -0.30 -15.59
C ARG A 638 -6.10 -0.94 -16.57
N LEU A 639 -5.42 -2.02 -16.16
CA LEU A 639 -4.38 -2.68 -16.96
C LEU A 639 -5.00 -3.62 -18.01
N PRO A 640 -4.83 -3.36 -19.33
CA PRO A 640 -5.51 -4.13 -20.36
C PRO A 640 -4.85 -5.49 -20.67
N ASP A 641 -3.58 -5.69 -20.28
CA ASP A 641 -2.77 -6.85 -20.67
C ASP A 641 -2.05 -7.56 -19.50
N ARG A 642 -2.51 -7.36 -18.25
CA ARG A 642 -2.00 -8.01 -17.02
C ARG A 642 -3.12 -8.58 -16.15
N GLY A 643 -2.76 -9.34 -15.11
CA GLY A 643 -3.70 -9.86 -14.09
C GLY A 643 -4.56 -11.06 -14.50
N LEU A 644 -4.32 -11.65 -15.68
CA LEU A 644 -5.00 -12.86 -16.16
C LEU A 644 -4.04 -13.76 -16.98
N VAL A 645 -4.19 -15.08 -16.88
CA VAL A 645 -3.48 -16.05 -17.75
C VAL A 645 -4.25 -16.19 -19.06
N ARG A 646 -3.97 -15.32 -20.03
CA ARG A 646 -4.73 -15.22 -21.29
C ARG A 646 -3.81 -15.00 -22.48
N GLU A 647 -4.09 -15.65 -23.62
CA GLU A 647 -3.32 -15.42 -24.86
C GLU A 647 -3.28 -13.91 -25.21
N GLY A 648 -2.07 -13.38 -25.45
CA GLY A 648 -1.78 -11.97 -25.72
C GLY A 648 -1.38 -11.13 -24.50
N TYR A 649 -1.69 -11.57 -23.27
CA TYR A 649 -1.31 -10.86 -22.04
C TYR A 649 0.19 -11.00 -21.77
N ARG A 650 0.75 -10.10 -20.95
CA ARG A 650 2.13 -10.22 -20.47
C ARG A 650 2.29 -11.47 -19.62
N ALA A 651 3.46 -12.11 -19.74
CA ALA A 651 3.83 -13.27 -18.95
C ALA A 651 4.42 -12.84 -17.60
N ASP A 652 3.65 -12.04 -16.85
CA ASP A 652 3.84 -11.88 -15.41
C ASP A 652 3.10 -13.03 -14.73
N LEU A 653 3.85 -14.00 -14.20
CA LEU A 653 3.31 -15.31 -13.82
C LEU A 653 3.95 -15.81 -12.53
N VAL A 654 3.17 -16.52 -11.72
CA VAL A 654 3.65 -17.22 -10.52
C VAL A 654 3.30 -18.68 -10.64
N LEU A 655 4.30 -19.54 -10.41
CA LEU A 655 4.09 -20.96 -10.18
C LEU A 655 4.33 -21.24 -8.70
N PHE A 656 3.31 -21.79 -8.04
CA PHE A 656 3.34 -22.13 -6.63
C PHE A 656 2.74 -23.50 -6.36
N ASP A 657 3.22 -24.16 -5.32
CA ASP A 657 2.67 -25.40 -4.80
C ASP A 657 1.49 -25.06 -3.86
N PRO A 658 0.23 -25.38 -4.23
CA PRO A 658 -0.92 -25.04 -3.40
C PRO A 658 -0.92 -25.79 -2.05
N ASP A 659 -0.28 -26.95 -1.97
CA ASP A 659 -0.28 -27.80 -0.78
C ASP A 659 0.79 -27.33 0.23
N THR A 660 1.88 -26.69 -0.23
CA THR A 660 2.99 -26.25 0.65
C THR A 660 3.22 -24.74 0.77
N VAL A 661 2.59 -23.90 -0.07
CA VAL A 661 2.77 -22.42 -0.01
C VAL A 661 2.51 -21.84 1.38
N ALA A 662 3.46 -21.09 1.92
CA ALA A 662 3.36 -20.49 3.25
C ALA A 662 4.27 -19.26 3.43
N ALA A 663 3.88 -18.36 4.34
CA ALA A 663 4.54 -17.07 4.58
C ALA A 663 6.02 -17.16 5.00
N GLY A 664 6.40 -18.15 5.82
CA GLY A 664 7.74 -18.26 6.42
C GLY A 664 8.02 -17.20 7.50
N SER A 665 7.74 -15.93 7.21
CA SER A 665 7.86 -14.80 8.13
C SER A 665 6.96 -14.92 9.37
N THR A 666 7.52 -14.75 10.56
CA THR A 666 6.78 -14.57 11.83
C THR A 666 7.14 -13.22 12.45
N PHE A 667 6.52 -12.83 13.56
CA PHE A 667 6.93 -11.60 14.26
C PHE A 667 8.38 -11.70 14.77
N GLU A 668 8.81 -12.87 15.23
CA GLU A 668 10.16 -13.13 15.73
C GLU A 668 11.20 -13.18 14.60
N ALA A 669 10.82 -13.71 13.44
CA ALA A 669 11.68 -13.85 12.26
C ALA A 669 11.01 -13.22 11.01
N PRO A 670 10.85 -11.89 10.95
CA PRO A 670 9.97 -11.24 9.97
C PRO A 670 10.54 -11.15 8.56
N ARG A 671 11.86 -11.33 8.38
CA ARG A 671 12.54 -11.34 7.08
C ARG A 671 12.68 -12.73 6.46
N THR A 672 12.12 -13.77 7.09
CA THR A 672 12.14 -15.14 6.54
C THR A 672 11.36 -15.16 5.23
N LEU A 673 12.04 -15.54 4.13
CA LEU A 673 11.40 -15.67 2.83
C LEU A 673 10.35 -16.79 2.84
N PRO A 674 9.29 -16.67 2.04
CA PRO A 674 8.24 -17.68 1.95
C PRO A 674 8.70 -18.97 1.27
N VAL A 675 7.88 -20.01 1.41
CA VAL A 675 8.09 -21.33 0.81
C VAL A 675 6.94 -21.69 -0.13
N GLY A 676 7.17 -22.68 -1.00
CA GLY A 676 6.18 -23.18 -1.95
C GLY A 676 5.98 -22.29 -3.19
N ILE A 677 6.84 -21.30 -3.44
CA ILE A 677 6.83 -20.48 -4.66
C ILE A 677 8.16 -20.67 -5.41
N PRO A 678 8.32 -21.75 -6.20
CA PRO A 678 9.58 -22.05 -6.89
C PRO A 678 9.87 -21.11 -8.07
N TYR A 679 8.87 -20.55 -8.75
CA TYR A 679 9.08 -19.70 -9.93
C TYR A 679 8.19 -18.47 -9.94
N VAL A 680 8.80 -17.32 -10.23
CA VAL A 680 8.11 -16.05 -10.46
C VAL A 680 8.72 -15.43 -11.71
N LEU A 681 7.87 -15.09 -12.67
CA LEU A 681 8.25 -14.56 -13.96
C LEU A 681 7.68 -13.17 -14.15
N ILE A 682 8.47 -12.28 -14.75
CA ILE A 682 8.07 -10.94 -15.14
C ILE A 682 8.49 -10.73 -16.58
N ASP A 683 7.54 -10.30 -17.42
CA ASP A 683 7.73 -10.22 -18.88
C ASP A 683 8.34 -11.52 -19.47
N GLY A 684 7.90 -12.68 -18.96
CA GLY A 684 8.34 -14.01 -19.36
C GLY A 684 9.73 -14.46 -18.85
N LYS A 685 10.40 -13.67 -18.00
CA LYS A 685 11.74 -13.97 -17.48
C LYS A 685 11.68 -14.29 -15.99
N PHE A 686 12.39 -15.33 -15.56
CA PHE A 686 12.44 -15.74 -14.16
C PHE A 686 13.15 -14.68 -13.31
N VAL A 687 12.44 -14.08 -12.36
CA VAL A 687 13.01 -13.25 -11.28
C VAL A 687 13.25 -14.09 -10.03
N ILE A 688 12.40 -15.11 -9.81
CA ILE A 688 12.64 -16.24 -8.89
C ILE A 688 12.69 -17.52 -9.71
N GLU A 689 13.69 -18.37 -9.44
CA GLU A 689 13.93 -19.66 -10.07
C GLU A 689 14.39 -20.71 -9.05
N ASP A 690 13.75 -21.88 -9.04
CA ASP A 690 13.96 -22.96 -8.05
C ASP A 690 13.93 -22.45 -6.58
N GLY A 691 13.05 -21.48 -6.31
CA GLY A 691 12.89 -20.83 -5.00
C GLY A 691 14.02 -19.85 -4.63
N ARG A 692 14.86 -19.45 -5.59
CA ARG A 692 15.99 -18.52 -5.39
C ARG A 692 15.84 -17.29 -6.28
N ARG A 693 16.31 -16.14 -5.79
CA ARG A 693 16.41 -14.93 -6.62
C ARG A 693 17.42 -15.10 -7.75
N THR A 694 17.14 -14.49 -8.88
CA THR A 694 18.06 -14.33 -10.02
C THR A 694 18.60 -12.89 -10.06
N ASP A 695 19.44 -12.58 -11.05
CA ASP A 695 19.93 -11.24 -11.38
C ASP A 695 19.01 -10.50 -12.40
N VAL A 696 17.80 -11.00 -12.65
CA VAL A 696 16.92 -10.51 -13.70
C VAL A 696 16.12 -9.28 -13.25
N LEU A 697 16.52 -8.11 -13.74
CA LEU A 697 15.79 -6.85 -13.58
C LEU A 697 14.80 -6.64 -14.74
N ALA A 698 13.71 -7.42 -14.76
CA ALA A 698 12.69 -7.40 -15.81
C ALA A 698 11.54 -6.40 -15.59
N GLY A 699 11.39 -5.90 -14.37
CA GLY A 699 10.35 -4.95 -13.98
C GLY A 699 10.47 -3.60 -14.68
N ARG A 700 9.33 -2.92 -14.81
CA ARG A 700 9.19 -1.61 -15.45
C ARG A 700 8.21 -0.73 -14.68
N SER A 701 8.29 0.57 -14.91
CA SER A 701 7.21 1.47 -14.50
C SER A 701 5.92 1.11 -15.25
N VAL A 702 4.81 1.01 -14.51
CA VAL A 702 3.47 0.82 -15.05
C VAL A 702 2.78 2.16 -15.04
N ARG A 703 2.90 2.86 -16.17
CA ARG A 703 2.35 4.20 -16.37
C ARG A 703 0.91 4.12 -16.84
N ARG A 704 0.06 4.99 -16.30
CA ARG A 704 -1.27 5.25 -16.84
C ARG A 704 -1.13 5.72 -18.29
N THR A 705 -1.62 4.93 -19.23
CA THR A 705 -1.74 5.38 -20.62
C THR A 705 -2.98 6.27 -20.72
N PRO A 706 -2.90 7.49 -21.27
CA PRO A 706 -4.09 8.31 -21.49
C PRO A 706 -5.10 7.54 -22.35
N GLY A 707 -6.33 7.40 -21.85
CA GLY A 707 -7.41 6.84 -22.65
C GLY A 707 -7.59 7.69 -23.91
N VAL A 708 -7.60 7.03 -25.07
CA VAL A 708 -8.01 7.69 -26.32
C VAL A 708 -9.51 8.00 -26.20
N ARG A 709 -9.83 9.26 -25.90
CA ARG A 709 -11.20 9.78 -25.88
C ARG A 709 -11.76 9.96 -27.30
#